data_AF-A0A0E4HE78-F1
#
_entry.id   AF-A0A0E4HE78-F1
#
_cell.length_a   1.000
_cell.length_b   1.000
_cell.length_c   1.000
_cell.angle_alpha   90.00
_cell.angle_beta   90.00
_cell.angle_gamma   90.00
#
_symmetry.space_group_name_H-M   'P 1'
#
loop_
_entity.id
_entity.type
_entity.pdbx_description
1 polymer ?
#
loop_
_entity_poly.entity_id
_entity_poly.type
_entity_poly.pdbx_seq_one_letter_code
_entity_poly.pdbx_strand_id
1 'polypeptide(L)'
;MRNKYFLWLVLGTLMLASLSMGAGPFTPASAAGAPNLTLGKSITASGHTQNYSEGNVQDSDQATYWESVNNTFPQWLQVDLGAITSIDQIVLKLPAGWEARTQTLSVQGSTDGTGFTTILGSADYSFSPSVQNNSVTISFSAADTRYVRLSYTANTVWPAAQLAEFEIYGTSGTEPTPTPTATTTPTTIPTAIPTAIPTATPPTTPTATVAPTATATATPVPGSNIAIGKAITASSSTQSFVSANANDNSTSTYWEGNGHPNTLTLDLGANYNITSIVLKLNPAAEWSTRSQTIQVLGHDQSTSTFSNLVTAQSYTFNPSSGNSVTLPLSATVKRLQLNITSNSGAPSGQIAEFQVFGSPAPNPDLTVTGMTWSPASPAEGSAVTLNAVVKNSGNAASGPTTVNFYLGGELAGSAPVGELAAGHSVTVSLNAGTKNAASYALSAKVDESNTVIEQNESNNTYTHPSNLIVAPAASSDLTGTASWTPATPVAGSSLGFTVNIKNQGSIASASGAHDITVTIRNAGGSAIHTFTGSYSGVIAAGASVSVSIPGTWTAGNGSYTVTTTVAADANELPAKQANNVNTSTLVVYAQRGASVPYSRYDTDDAARGGAAVLKSAPDFDQAQIASEASGQRYIALPANGSYAQWTVRQGQGGAGVTMRFTMPDAADGMGLNGSLDAYVNGVKVKTIALTSYYSWQYFSGDQPGDAPGAGRPLFRFDEVHWKLDTPLQAGDTIRIQKNNGDSLEYGVDFLEIEPVPAAITRPANSVSVTDHGAVANDGQDDLAAFNAAVTAAVSSGKALYIPAGTFNLSSMWQIGSANSMINNFTVTGAGFWHTNLQFTNPNAAGGGISLRITGKLDFGHVYMNSNLRSRHNQNAVYKGFMDNFGNNSIIHDVWVEHFECGMWVGDYAHTPAIYASGLVIENSRIRNNLADGINFSQGTSNSTVRNSNVRNNGDDGLAVWPSNTFGAPDGVNNTFSYNTIENNWRAGGIAIFGGSGHKADHNYIIDTVGGSGIRLNTTFSGAHFNNNTGILFSDTTIINSGTSQDLYNGERGAIDLEASQDPIKNVTFTNIDIFNTQRDAIQLGYGGGFSNIVFNNIIINGTGLDGVTTSRFSGAHKGAAIYTYTGNGSATFNNLTTSNIAYLDLYYIQSGFGLTIQ
;
A
#
# COMPACT_ATOMS: atom_id res chain seq x y z
N MET A 1 -10.10 64.62 23.90
CA MET A 1 -8.63 64.55 23.98
C MET A 1 -8.23 63.11 24.33
N ARG A 2 -7.18 62.59 23.70
CA ARG A 2 -6.56 61.24 23.87
C ARG A 2 -7.36 60.02 23.37
N ASN A 3 -7.24 59.72 22.08
CA ASN A 3 -6.85 58.41 21.52
C ASN A 3 -7.08 58.35 19.99
N LYS A 4 -6.43 59.26 19.26
CA LYS A 4 -6.38 59.23 17.78
C LYS A 4 -4.96 59.06 17.23
N TYR A 5 -3.97 58.77 18.08
CA TYR A 5 -2.55 58.70 17.70
C TYR A 5 -1.93 57.28 17.75
N PHE A 6 -2.71 56.25 18.09
CA PHE A 6 -2.19 54.87 18.09
C PHE A 6 -2.44 54.13 16.77
N LEU A 7 -3.41 54.58 15.95
CA LEU A 7 -3.74 53.94 14.67
C LEU A 7 -2.81 54.37 13.51
N TRP A 8 -2.08 55.48 13.66
CA TRP A 8 -1.14 55.99 12.66
C TRP A 8 0.30 55.51 12.86
N LEU A 9 0.64 54.90 14.01
CA LEU A 9 1.97 54.33 14.26
C LEU A 9 2.13 52.90 13.69
N VAL A 10 1.02 52.18 13.46
CA VAL A 10 1.01 50.81 12.92
C VAL A 10 0.93 50.80 11.38
N LEU A 11 0.37 51.84 10.76
CA LEU A 11 0.45 52.01 9.30
C LEU A 11 1.79 52.63 8.82
N GLY A 12 2.48 53.39 9.67
CA GLY A 12 3.77 54.02 9.33
C GLY A 12 4.99 53.09 9.41
N THR A 13 4.90 52.01 10.17
CA THR A 13 5.97 51.01 10.32
C THR A 13 5.92 49.90 9.27
N LEU A 14 4.80 49.76 8.53
CA LEU A 14 4.68 48.84 7.39
C LEU A 14 5.09 49.46 6.03
N MET A 15 5.34 50.78 5.96
CA MET A 15 5.71 51.50 4.73
C MET A 15 7.18 52.00 4.70
N LEU A 16 8.00 51.65 5.71
CA LEU A 16 9.42 52.02 5.80
C LEU A 16 10.39 50.83 5.80
N ALA A 17 9.97 49.68 5.27
CA ALA A 17 10.87 48.57 4.91
C ALA A 17 10.99 48.37 3.38
N SER A 18 10.56 49.37 2.60
CA SER A 18 10.58 49.36 1.14
C SER A 18 11.25 50.62 0.61
N LEU A 19 12.55 50.82 0.91
CA LEU A 19 13.51 51.60 0.10
C LEU A 19 14.88 51.67 0.80
N SER A 20 15.75 50.69 0.60
CA SER A 20 17.22 50.86 0.58
C SER A 20 17.88 49.51 0.30
N MET A 21 18.27 49.31 -0.97
CA MET A 21 19.46 48.57 -1.46
C MET A 21 19.26 48.31 -2.96
N GLY A 22 19.41 49.37 -3.76
CA GLY A 22 19.56 49.29 -5.21
C GLY A 22 21.06 49.38 -5.56
N ALA A 23 21.50 48.51 -6.47
CA ALA A 23 22.87 48.29 -6.96
C ALA A 23 23.72 47.26 -6.20
N GLY A 24 23.24 46.00 -6.19
CA GLY A 24 24.10 44.81 -6.14
C GLY A 24 24.22 44.19 -7.55
N PRO A 25 25.29 43.43 -7.85
CA PRO A 25 25.49 42.85 -9.19
C PRO A 25 24.35 41.90 -9.56
N PHE A 26 23.92 41.93 -10.82
CA PHE A 26 22.91 41.04 -11.38
C PHE A 26 23.31 39.57 -11.11
N THR A 27 22.55 38.90 -10.25
CA THR A 27 22.55 37.45 -10.16
C THR A 27 21.34 36.96 -10.95
N PRO A 28 21.50 36.09 -11.96
CA PRO A 28 20.36 35.51 -12.64
C PRO A 28 19.57 34.64 -11.65
N ALA A 29 18.26 34.85 -11.62
CA ALA A 29 17.32 34.02 -10.87
C ALA A 29 17.38 32.56 -11.41
N SER A 30 17.64 31.60 -10.53
CA SER A 30 17.49 30.17 -10.84
C SER A 30 16.03 29.77 -10.59
N ALA A 31 15.39 29.26 -11.64
CA ALA A 31 14.03 28.72 -11.59
C ALA A 31 13.98 27.41 -10.79
N ALA A 32 12.83 27.14 -10.16
CA ALA A 32 12.56 25.88 -9.48
C ALA A 32 12.60 24.70 -10.46
N GLY A 33 13.68 23.90 -10.35
CA GLY A 33 13.88 22.51 -10.77
C GLY A 33 13.14 22.00 -12.02
N ALA A 34 13.73 22.22 -13.19
CA ALA A 34 13.44 21.38 -14.36
C ALA A 34 13.70 19.89 -14.02
N PRO A 35 12.99 18.93 -14.62
CA PRO A 35 13.24 17.51 -14.37
C PRO A 35 14.66 17.12 -14.81
N ASN A 36 15.34 16.26 -14.04
CA ASN A 36 16.60 15.65 -14.44
C ASN A 36 16.36 14.78 -15.69
N LEU A 37 16.98 15.16 -16.81
CA LEU A 37 16.80 14.55 -18.12
C LEU A 37 17.58 13.25 -18.29
N THR A 38 18.45 12.88 -17.34
CA THR A 38 19.27 11.67 -17.40
C THR A 38 18.52 10.40 -16.95
N LEU A 39 17.48 10.51 -16.11
CA LEU A 39 16.82 9.33 -15.55
C LEU A 39 16.18 8.44 -16.64
N GLY A 40 16.48 7.14 -16.59
CA GLY A 40 15.99 6.15 -17.55
C GLY A 40 16.59 6.27 -18.95
N LYS A 41 17.67 7.05 -19.13
CA LYS A 41 18.36 7.19 -20.42
C LYS A 41 19.42 6.10 -20.61
N SER A 42 19.93 6.00 -21.83
CA SER A 42 21.04 5.10 -22.13
C SER A 42 22.35 5.79 -21.80
N ILE A 43 23.15 5.19 -20.93
CA ILE A 43 24.50 5.65 -20.59
C ILE A 43 25.52 4.77 -21.29
N THR A 44 26.55 5.39 -21.84
CA THR A 44 27.74 4.71 -22.38
C THR A 44 28.99 5.40 -21.85
N ALA A 45 30.09 4.67 -21.75
CA ALA A 45 31.38 5.22 -21.33
C ALA A 45 32.52 4.69 -22.21
N SER A 46 33.69 5.33 -22.12
CA SER A 46 34.94 4.82 -22.71
C SER A 46 35.38 3.48 -22.12
N GLY A 47 34.85 3.11 -20.96
CA GLY A 47 35.07 1.86 -20.25
C GLY A 47 34.80 2.03 -18.76
N HIS A 48 34.83 0.93 -18.03
CA HIS A 48 34.80 0.94 -16.57
C HIS A 48 35.75 -0.12 -16.00
N THR A 49 36.07 -0.01 -14.71
CA THR A 49 36.81 -1.03 -13.96
C THR A 49 35.87 -1.77 -13.00
N GLN A 50 36.14 -3.05 -12.77
CA GLN A 50 35.36 -3.91 -11.87
C GLN A 50 33.85 -3.85 -12.17
N ASN A 51 33.02 -3.70 -11.15
CA ASN A 51 31.57 -3.57 -11.22
C ASN A 51 31.09 -2.10 -11.17
N TYR A 52 31.98 -1.11 -11.28
CA TYR A 52 31.65 0.32 -11.25
C TYR A 52 31.17 0.82 -12.62
N SER A 53 30.09 0.20 -13.09
CA SER A 53 29.55 0.43 -14.44
C SER A 53 28.93 1.82 -14.59
N GLU A 54 28.84 2.26 -15.83
CA GLU A 54 28.29 3.55 -16.21
C GLU A 54 26.80 3.73 -15.84
N GLY A 55 26.07 2.64 -15.59
CA GLY A 55 24.67 2.69 -15.16
C GLY A 55 24.47 3.30 -13.76
N ASN A 56 25.53 3.32 -12.93
CA ASN A 56 25.48 3.88 -11.58
C ASN A 56 25.31 5.40 -11.55
N VAL A 57 25.51 6.11 -12.68
CA VAL A 57 25.41 7.59 -12.71
C VAL A 57 23.98 8.13 -12.88
N GLN A 58 22.99 7.23 -12.94
CA GLN A 58 21.59 7.55 -13.19
C GLN A 58 20.61 6.78 -12.28
N ASP A 59 21.11 6.07 -11.26
CA ASP A 59 20.30 5.25 -10.36
C ASP A 59 19.72 6.05 -9.18
N SER A 60 20.04 7.35 -9.08
CA SER A 60 19.66 8.24 -7.98
C SER A 60 20.21 7.82 -6.62
N ASP A 61 21.25 6.97 -6.60
CA ASP A 61 21.98 6.55 -5.41
C ASP A 61 23.40 7.11 -5.41
N GLN A 62 23.59 8.22 -4.69
CA GLN A 62 24.91 8.84 -4.52
C GLN A 62 25.92 7.93 -3.78
N ALA A 63 25.53 6.76 -3.26
CA ALA A 63 26.45 5.76 -2.69
C ALA A 63 27.11 4.87 -3.74
N THR A 64 26.52 4.71 -4.93
CA THR A 64 27.12 3.98 -6.06
C THR A 64 27.91 4.96 -6.94
N TYR A 65 28.80 4.44 -7.80
CA TYR A 65 29.56 5.28 -8.72
C TYR A 65 30.06 4.53 -9.94
N TRP A 66 30.25 5.26 -11.03
CA TRP A 66 31.05 4.83 -12.18
C TRP A 66 32.52 5.17 -11.97
N GLU A 67 33.41 4.25 -12.35
CA GLU A 67 34.86 4.47 -12.41
C GLU A 67 35.42 3.99 -13.75
N SER A 68 36.05 4.92 -14.47
CA SER A 68 36.71 4.62 -15.75
C SER A 68 37.94 3.72 -15.60
N VAL A 69 38.54 3.28 -16.71
CA VAL A 69 39.77 2.48 -16.67
C VAL A 69 40.96 3.30 -16.13
N ASN A 70 41.64 2.78 -15.09
CA ASN A 70 42.70 3.50 -14.40
C ASN A 70 43.90 3.81 -15.30
N ASN A 71 44.48 5.01 -15.15
CA ASN A 71 45.64 5.54 -15.85
C ASN A 71 45.46 5.72 -17.37
N THR A 72 44.22 5.88 -17.85
CA THR A 72 43.92 5.95 -19.29
C THR A 72 43.21 7.25 -19.72
N PHE A 73 43.42 8.35 -19.01
CA PHE A 73 42.89 9.66 -19.43
C PHE A 73 43.37 10.04 -20.86
N PRO A 74 42.52 10.64 -21.72
CA PRO A 74 41.15 11.06 -21.41
C PRO A 74 40.15 9.90 -21.39
N GLN A 75 39.17 9.99 -20.48
CA GLN A 75 38.05 9.05 -20.37
C GLN A 75 36.74 9.83 -20.55
N TRP A 76 35.69 9.17 -21.04
CA TRP A 76 34.42 9.84 -21.29
C TRP A 76 33.22 9.03 -20.80
N LEU A 77 32.17 9.75 -20.43
CA LEU A 77 30.86 9.25 -20.01
C LEU A 77 29.79 10.02 -20.78
N GLN A 78 28.79 9.34 -21.34
CA GLN A 78 27.82 9.90 -22.27
C GLN A 78 26.40 9.45 -21.97
N VAL A 79 25.46 10.40 -21.99
CA VAL A 79 24.02 10.18 -21.92
C VAL A 79 23.43 10.37 -23.32
N ASP A 80 22.61 9.43 -23.80
CA ASP A 80 21.69 9.65 -24.92
C ASP A 80 20.33 10.12 -24.39
N LEU A 81 19.99 11.40 -24.58
CA LEU A 81 18.71 11.97 -24.17
C LEU A 81 17.52 11.42 -24.99
N GLY A 82 17.78 10.69 -26.08
CA GLY A 82 16.80 10.07 -26.97
C GLY A 82 16.28 10.99 -28.07
N ALA A 83 16.37 12.30 -27.88
CA ALA A 83 16.03 13.34 -28.85
C ALA A 83 16.90 14.59 -28.65
N ILE A 84 17.01 15.43 -29.68
CA ILE A 84 17.67 16.73 -29.56
C ILE A 84 16.89 17.57 -28.53
N THR A 85 17.57 17.94 -27.46
CA THR A 85 17.00 18.64 -26.30
C THR A 85 17.86 19.85 -25.98
N SER A 86 17.23 20.98 -25.66
CA SER A 86 17.94 22.19 -25.25
C SER A 86 18.36 22.09 -23.78
N ILE A 87 19.66 22.06 -23.51
CA ILE A 87 20.23 21.94 -22.17
C ILE A 87 21.06 23.16 -21.80
N ASP A 88 21.05 23.60 -20.55
CA ASP A 88 21.80 24.76 -20.06
C ASP A 88 22.49 24.53 -18.71
N GLN A 89 22.26 23.37 -18.09
CA GLN A 89 22.85 23.04 -16.80
C GLN A 89 23.07 21.54 -16.66
N ILE A 90 24.16 21.18 -15.97
CA ILE A 90 24.38 19.84 -15.45
C ILE A 90 24.74 19.92 -13.97
N VAL A 91 24.41 18.87 -13.21
CA VAL A 91 24.86 18.69 -11.83
C VAL A 91 25.59 17.37 -11.74
N LEU A 92 26.83 17.43 -11.25
CA LEU A 92 27.72 16.29 -11.09
C LEU A 92 27.90 16.00 -9.62
N LYS A 93 27.84 14.74 -9.21
CA LYS A 93 28.04 14.34 -7.81
C LYS A 93 29.09 13.25 -7.68
N LEU A 94 29.80 13.28 -6.55
CA LEU A 94 30.62 12.17 -6.05
C LEU A 94 29.99 11.62 -4.77
N PRO A 95 30.35 10.41 -4.31
CA PRO A 95 29.81 9.89 -3.06
C PRO A 95 29.99 10.86 -1.89
N ALA A 96 28.94 11.05 -1.12
CA ALA A 96 28.81 12.14 -0.15
C ALA A 96 29.97 12.19 0.87
N GLY A 97 30.47 11.01 1.28
CA GLY A 97 31.56 10.87 2.26
C GLY A 97 32.98 10.86 1.70
N TRP A 98 33.17 10.94 0.38
CA TRP A 98 34.50 10.86 -0.25
C TRP A 98 35.33 12.12 -0.06
N GLU A 99 36.64 11.97 0.11
CA GLU A 99 37.57 13.10 0.28
C GLU A 99 37.48 14.11 -0.88
N ALA A 100 37.73 15.38 -0.54
CA ALA A 100 37.70 16.48 -1.48
C ALA A 100 38.74 16.26 -2.61
N ARG A 101 38.32 16.48 -3.85
CA ARG A 101 39.14 16.29 -5.05
C ARG A 101 38.75 17.25 -6.16
N THR A 102 39.65 17.44 -7.11
CA THR A 102 39.35 18.18 -8.34
C THR A 102 39.36 17.20 -9.51
N GLN A 103 38.32 17.24 -10.34
CA GLN A 103 38.31 16.56 -11.63
C GLN A 103 38.29 17.59 -12.76
N THR A 104 39.17 17.39 -13.74
CA THR A 104 39.27 18.24 -14.92
C THR A 104 38.46 17.61 -16.04
N LEU A 105 37.41 18.30 -16.54
CA LEU A 105 36.55 17.78 -17.60
C LEU A 105 36.02 18.87 -18.53
N SER A 106 35.58 18.47 -19.72
CA SER A 106 34.78 19.30 -20.65
C SER A 106 33.41 18.69 -20.87
N VAL A 107 32.43 19.52 -21.25
CA VAL A 107 31.07 19.10 -21.63
C VAL A 107 30.92 19.20 -23.14
N GLN A 108 30.52 18.11 -23.78
CA GLN A 108 30.37 18.00 -25.23
C GLN A 108 28.95 17.59 -25.61
N GLY A 109 28.49 18.05 -26.76
CA GLY A 109 27.18 17.74 -27.34
C GLY A 109 27.30 17.08 -28.72
N SER A 110 26.34 16.24 -29.09
CA SER A 110 26.18 15.72 -30.44
C SER A 110 24.70 15.49 -30.76
N THR A 111 24.29 15.70 -32.00
CA THR A 111 22.94 15.35 -32.47
C THR A 111 22.86 13.93 -33.03
N ASP A 112 23.99 13.31 -33.39
CA ASP A 112 24.07 12.01 -34.07
C ASP A 112 24.88 10.94 -33.32
N GLY A 113 25.62 11.32 -32.27
CA GLY A 113 26.40 10.41 -31.43
C GLY A 113 27.79 10.09 -31.98
N THR A 114 28.18 10.69 -33.12
CA THR A 114 29.46 10.46 -33.80
C THR A 114 30.29 11.73 -33.98
N GLY A 115 29.66 12.89 -34.20
CA GLY A 115 30.33 14.20 -34.25
C GLY A 115 30.04 15.04 -32.99
N PHE A 116 31.05 15.27 -32.15
CA PHE A 116 30.89 16.05 -30.91
C PHE A 116 31.41 17.48 -31.04
N THR A 117 30.64 18.44 -30.55
CA THR A 117 31.02 19.83 -30.37
C THR A 117 31.17 20.14 -28.88
N THR A 118 32.13 21.00 -28.53
CA THR A 118 32.33 21.42 -27.13
C THR A 118 31.26 22.43 -26.73
N ILE A 119 30.40 22.05 -25.79
CA ILE A 119 29.40 22.95 -25.16
C ILE A 119 30.10 23.83 -24.11
N LEU A 120 30.97 23.21 -23.30
CA LEU A 120 31.78 23.91 -22.31
C LEU A 120 33.21 23.37 -22.33
N GLY A 121 34.17 24.28 -22.45
CA GLY A 121 35.59 23.97 -22.49
C GLY A 121 36.09 23.26 -21.23
N SER A 122 37.25 22.61 -21.35
CA SER A 122 37.86 21.90 -20.23
C SER A 122 38.14 22.84 -19.06
N ALA A 123 37.67 22.48 -17.86
CA ALA A 123 37.89 23.24 -16.64
C ALA A 123 38.06 22.30 -15.43
N ASP A 124 38.62 22.84 -14.35
CA ASP A 124 38.79 22.16 -13.07
C ASP A 124 37.54 22.34 -12.21
N TYR A 125 36.95 21.23 -11.76
CA TYR A 125 35.78 21.23 -10.87
C TYR A 125 36.13 20.58 -9.53
N SER A 126 36.03 21.37 -8.47
CA SER A 126 36.34 20.94 -7.11
C SER A 126 35.10 20.33 -6.45
N PHE A 127 35.20 19.06 -6.10
CA PHE A 127 34.25 18.31 -5.29
C PHE A 127 34.72 18.32 -3.83
N SER A 128 33.84 18.69 -2.91
CA SER A 128 34.13 18.69 -1.47
C SER A 128 32.89 18.26 -0.67
N PRO A 129 33.00 17.30 0.27
CA PRO A 129 31.89 16.90 1.16
C PRO A 129 31.22 18.06 1.90
N SER A 130 32.00 19.11 2.22
CA SER A 130 31.51 20.30 2.93
C SER A 130 30.70 21.25 2.05
N VAL A 131 30.64 21.04 0.73
CA VAL A 131 29.93 21.90 -0.23
C VAL A 131 28.89 21.08 -0.96
N GLN A 132 27.61 21.43 -0.75
CA GLN A 132 26.45 20.85 -1.46
C GLN A 132 26.48 19.31 -1.53
N ASN A 133 26.92 18.65 -0.46
CA ASN A 133 27.03 17.19 -0.37
C ASN A 133 27.92 16.55 -1.45
N ASN A 134 29.12 17.09 -1.68
CA ASN A 134 30.07 16.60 -2.69
C ASN A 134 29.54 16.70 -4.13
N SER A 135 28.89 17.82 -4.45
CA SER A 135 28.33 18.11 -5.78
C SER A 135 28.86 19.39 -6.41
N VAL A 136 28.79 19.46 -7.73
CA VAL A 136 29.15 20.62 -8.55
C VAL A 136 28.04 20.88 -9.57
N THR A 137 27.47 22.08 -9.54
CA THR A 137 26.54 22.57 -10.56
C THR A 137 27.32 23.34 -11.63
N ILE A 138 27.12 22.99 -12.89
CA ILE A 138 27.78 23.62 -14.04
C ILE A 138 26.71 24.15 -14.98
N SER A 139 26.64 25.46 -15.14
CA SER A 139 25.76 26.14 -16.08
C SER A 139 26.53 26.62 -17.32
N PHE A 140 25.89 26.59 -18.48
CA PHE A 140 26.42 27.06 -19.76
C PHE A 140 25.31 27.65 -20.63
N SER A 141 25.67 28.32 -21.73
CA SER A 141 24.67 28.81 -22.69
C SER A 141 23.88 27.65 -23.29
N ALA A 142 22.56 27.80 -23.40
CA ALA A 142 21.68 26.74 -23.90
C ALA A 142 22.20 26.13 -25.21
N ALA A 143 22.27 24.80 -25.25
CA ALA A 143 22.78 24.03 -26.37
C ALA A 143 21.80 22.90 -26.72
N ASP A 144 21.42 22.82 -27.99
CA ASP A 144 20.56 21.76 -28.49
C ASP A 144 21.41 20.53 -28.84
N THR A 145 21.22 19.45 -28.09
CA THR A 145 21.98 18.22 -28.25
C THR A 145 21.15 17.00 -27.92
N ARG A 146 21.45 15.86 -28.54
CA ARG A 146 20.86 14.57 -28.16
C ARG A 146 21.78 13.80 -27.22
N TYR A 147 23.08 13.82 -27.50
CA TYR A 147 24.08 13.13 -26.71
C TYR A 147 24.87 14.15 -25.90
N VAL A 148 24.96 13.94 -24.59
CA VAL A 148 25.75 14.80 -23.69
C VAL A 148 26.92 13.97 -23.17
N ARG A 149 28.15 14.40 -23.44
CA ARG A 149 29.36 13.67 -23.08
C ARG A 149 30.24 14.51 -22.16
N LEU A 150 30.62 13.94 -21.02
CA LEU A 150 31.69 14.46 -20.17
C LEU A 150 33.00 13.82 -20.61
N SER A 151 34.02 14.63 -20.90
CA SER A 151 35.36 14.15 -21.24
C SER A 151 36.34 14.59 -20.18
N TYR A 152 36.80 13.65 -19.35
CA TYR A 152 37.70 13.83 -18.23
C TYR A 152 39.16 13.68 -18.65
N THR A 153 40.03 14.55 -18.14
CA THR A 153 41.48 14.55 -18.44
C THR A 153 42.35 14.43 -17.20
N ALA A 154 41.83 14.70 -15.99
CA ALA A 154 42.54 14.51 -14.73
C ALA A 154 41.59 14.35 -13.54
N ASN A 155 42.09 13.69 -12.49
CA ASN A 155 41.49 13.62 -11.16
C ASN A 155 42.63 13.66 -10.13
N THR A 156 42.56 14.55 -9.14
CA THR A 156 43.69 14.80 -8.22
C THR A 156 43.91 13.73 -7.17
N VAL A 157 42.94 12.83 -6.94
CA VAL A 157 43.00 11.85 -5.85
C VAL A 157 43.08 10.40 -6.34
N TRP A 158 42.53 10.11 -7.52
CA TRP A 158 42.54 8.76 -8.09
C TRP A 158 42.87 8.81 -9.59
N PRO A 159 43.62 7.85 -10.16
CA PRO A 159 44.03 7.90 -11.56
C PRO A 159 42.91 7.47 -12.53
N ALA A 160 41.64 7.81 -12.26
CA ALA A 160 40.48 7.50 -13.10
C ALA A 160 39.41 8.59 -12.97
N ALA A 161 38.57 8.76 -13.99
CA ALA A 161 37.33 9.52 -13.87
C ALA A 161 36.36 8.77 -12.97
N GLN A 162 35.73 9.48 -12.04
CA GLN A 162 34.75 8.91 -11.11
C GLN A 162 33.52 9.80 -11.03
N LEU A 163 32.33 9.20 -11.00
CA LEU A 163 31.08 9.97 -10.90
C LEU A 163 29.98 9.12 -10.26
N ALA A 164 29.29 9.67 -9.26
CA ALA A 164 28.13 9.05 -8.63
C ALA A 164 26.82 9.44 -9.33
N GLU A 165 26.67 10.71 -9.75
CA GLU A 165 25.47 11.14 -10.48
C GLU A 165 25.83 12.08 -11.62
N PHE A 166 25.17 11.90 -12.77
CA PHE A 166 25.21 12.81 -13.91
C PHE A 166 23.81 13.36 -14.20
N GLU A 167 23.47 14.50 -13.62
CA GLU A 167 22.16 15.12 -13.83
C GLU A 167 22.22 16.17 -14.94
N ILE A 168 21.27 16.14 -15.87
CA ILE A 168 21.20 17.08 -17.00
C ILE A 168 19.87 17.85 -16.92
N TYR A 169 19.94 19.16 -17.07
CA TYR A 169 18.80 20.06 -16.99
C TYR A 169 18.75 20.99 -18.22
N GLY A 170 17.55 21.41 -18.59
CA GLY A 170 17.34 22.29 -19.74
C GLY A 170 16.59 23.57 -19.44
N THR A 171 16.73 24.53 -20.36
CA THR A 171 16.01 25.80 -20.28
C THR A 171 14.51 25.55 -20.39
N SER A 172 13.74 25.99 -19.40
CA SER A 172 12.33 26.29 -19.61
C SER A 172 12.23 27.56 -20.46
N GLY A 173 12.31 27.41 -21.78
CA GLY A 173 12.27 28.50 -22.74
C GLY A 173 11.00 28.48 -23.60
N THR A 174 10.27 29.60 -23.57
CA THR A 174 9.23 30.02 -24.50
C THR A 174 9.63 29.82 -25.97
N GLU A 175 8.64 29.43 -26.79
CA GLU A 175 8.67 29.32 -28.25
C GLU A 175 9.56 30.37 -28.95
N PRO A 176 10.44 29.99 -29.88
CA PRO A 176 11.21 30.94 -30.67
C PRO A 176 10.28 31.68 -31.64
N THR A 177 10.11 32.98 -31.41
CA THR A 177 9.48 33.91 -32.35
C THR A 177 10.22 33.89 -33.71
N PRO A 178 9.56 33.62 -34.85
CA PRO A 178 10.20 33.64 -36.16
C PRO A 178 10.61 35.06 -36.54
N THR A 179 11.90 35.26 -36.83
CA THR A 179 12.41 36.49 -37.45
C THR A 179 12.14 36.43 -38.97
N PRO A 180 11.57 37.49 -39.59
CA PRO A 180 11.11 37.45 -40.97
C PRO A 180 12.28 37.36 -41.97
N THR A 181 12.20 36.40 -42.89
CA THR A 181 13.11 36.35 -44.05
C THR A 181 12.60 37.28 -45.15
N ALA A 182 13.52 38.07 -45.71
CA ALA A 182 13.24 39.10 -46.69
C ALA A 182 12.73 38.56 -48.03
N THR A 183 11.77 39.28 -48.60
CA THR A 183 11.18 39.13 -49.93
C THR A 183 12.23 39.19 -51.04
N THR A 184 12.29 38.17 -51.90
CA THR A 184 12.88 38.28 -53.24
C THR A 184 11.80 38.32 -54.30
N THR A 185 11.80 39.42 -55.06
CA THR A 185 10.96 39.78 -56.21
C THR A 185 10.95 38.71 -57.32
N PRO A 186 9.86 38.55 -58.09
CA PRO A 186 9.66 37.43 -59.00
C PRO A 186 10.47 37.58 -60.29
N THR A 187 11.06 36.48 -60.77
CA THR A 187 11.58 36.39 -62.14
C THR A 187 10.68 35.44 -62.95
N THR A 188 10.31 35.89 -64.14
CA THR A 188 9.32 35.32 -65.07
C THR A 188 9.73 33.95 -65.64
N ILE A 189 8.78 33.02 -65.64
CA ILE A 189 8.83 31.71 -66.33
C ILE A 189 8.57 31.92 -67.85
N PRO A 190 9.37 31.36 -68.78
CA PRO A 190 8.99 31.26 -70.18
C PRO A 190 8.19 29.98 -70.48
N THR A 191 7.17 30.17 -71.32
CA THR A 191 6.18 29.24 -71.84
C THR A 191 6.76 28.04 -72.61
N ALA A 192 6.12 26.87 -72.47
CA ALA A 192 6.41 25.62 -73.19
C ALA A 192 5.98 25.65 -74.67
N ILE A 193 6.74 24.96 -75.53
CA ILE A 193 6.40 24.63 -76.93
C ILE A 193 6.43 23.09 -77.09
N PRO A 194 5.48 22.46 -77.82
CA PRO A 194 5.31 21.01 -77.89
C PRO A 194 6.00 20.35 -79.11
N THR A 195 5.66 19.06 -79.33
CA THR A 195 5.97 18.10 -80.44
C THR A 195 7.20 17.18 -80.22
N ALA A 196 7.24 15.88 -80.55
CA ALA A 196 6.32 14.96 -81.26
C ALA A 196 6.62 13.47 -80.91
N ILE A 197 5.65 12.60 -81.17
CA ILE A 197 5.71 11.12 -81.13
C ILE A 197 6.47 10.56 -82.35
N PRO A 198 7.09 9.37 -82.25
CA PRO A 198 6.82 8.35 -83.28
C PRO A 198 6.62 6.91 -82.74
N THR A 199 6.04 6.12 -83.64
CA THR A 199 5.27 4.86 -83.49
C THR A 199 6.10 3.57 -83.62
N ALA A 200 5.48 2.44 -83.24
CA ALA A 200 5.95 1.05 -83.08
C ALA A 200 6.26 0.21 -84.34
N THR A 201 6.98 -0.93 -84.18
CA THR A 201 6.86 -2.23 -84.92
C THR A 201 7.69 -3.37 -84.23
N PRO A 202 7.51 -4.70 -84.52
CA PRO A 202 6.98 -5.69 -83.55
C PRO A 202 7.82 -7.02 -83.41
N PRO A 203 7.24 -8.21 -83.12
CA PRO A 203 7.48 -9.15 -82.00
C PRO A 203 8.44 -10.33 -82.28
N THR A 204 8.78 -11.17 -81.27
CA THR A 204 8.88 -12.66 -81.40
C THR A 204 8.88 -13.37 -80.02
N THR A 205 8.28 -14.56 -79.99
CA THR A 205 8.33 -15.60 -78.93
C THR A 205 8.87 -16.91 -79.59
N PRO A 206 9.06 -18.02 -78.85
CA PRO A 206 10.27 -18.58 -78.23
C PRO A 206 10.93 -19.72 -79.07
N THR A 207 12.07 -20.30 -78.63
CA THR A 207 12.34 -21.76 -78.45
C THR A 207 13.80 -22.03 -77.98
N ALA A 208 13.96 -23.13 -77.24
CA ALA A 208 15.06 -23.65 -76.43
C ALA A 208 16.39 -24.02 -77.12
N THR A 209 17.49 -24.08 -76.35
CA THR A 209 18.55 -25.11 -76.48
C THR A 209 19.31 -25.33 -75.16
N VAL A 210 19.85 -26.54 -75.04
CA VAL A 210 20.31 -27.35 -73.90
C VAL A 210 21.60 -26.89 -73.20
N ALA A 211 21.74 -27.36 -71.96
CA ALA A 211 22.82 -27.28 -70.97
C ALA A 211 24.29 -27.37 -71.45
N PRO A 212 25.20 -26.84 -70.61
CA PRO A 212 26.40 -27.56 -70.22
C PRO A 212 26.51 -27.76 -68.69
N THR A 213 27.12 -28.88 -68.35
CA THR A 213 27.31 -29.45 -67.00
C THR A 213 28.34 -28.67 -66.15
N ALA A 214 28.13 -28.81 -64.84
CA ALA A 214 28.79 -28.27 -63.66
C ALA A 214 30.30 -27.98 -63.68
N THR A 215 30.70 -26.91 -62.98
CA THR A 215 31.89 -26.89 -62.13
C THR A 215 31.69 -26.00 -60.90
N ALA A 216 31.95 -26.60 -59.73
CA ALA A 216 32.23 -26.07 -58.38
C ALA A 216 31.59 -24.74 -57.93
N THR A 217 30.57 -24.86 -57.06
CA THR A 217 30.10 -23.78 -56.19
C THR A 217 31.16 -23.45 -55.14
N ALA A 218 31.58 -22.19 -55.08
CA ALA A 218 32.41 -21.66 -54.00
C ALA A 218 31.61 -21.61 -52.68
N THR A 219 32.25 -22.03 -51.59
CA THR A 219 31.75 -21.91 -50.22
C THR A 219 31.59 -20.42 -49.86
N PRO A 220 30.43 -19.95 -49.37
CA PRO A 220 30.30 -18.58 -48.85
C PRO A 220 31.09 -18.43 -47.55
N VAL A 221 31.64 -17.22 -47.32
CA VAL A 221 32.24 -16.83 -46.04
C VAL A 221 31.17 -16.95 -44.93
N PRO A 222 31.44 -17.59 -43.78
CA PRO A 222 30.46 -17.69 -42.70
C PRO A 222 30.08 -16.30 -42.18
N GLY A 223 28.76 -16.02 -42.09
CA GLY A 223 28.23 -14.89 -41.33
C GLY A 223 28.47 -15.07 -39.82
N SER A 224 27.89 -14.20 -38.99
CA SER A 224 27.87 -14.38 -37.53
C SER A 224 26.98 -15.56 -37.12
N ASN A 225 27.28 -16.21 -35.98
CA ASN A 225 26.44 -17.26 -35.40
C ASN A 225 25.12 -16.66 -34.89
N ILE A 226 24.00 -17.01 -35.51
CA ILE A 226 22.66 -16.46 -35.19
C ILE A 226 21.94 -17.21 -34.06
N ALA A 227 22.52 -18.30 -33.56
CA ALA A 227 21.92 -19.11 -32.49
C ALA A 227 22.14 -18.53 -31.09
N ILE A 228 23.09 -17.60 -30.93
CA ILE A 228 23.54 -17.10 -29.61
C ILE A 228 22.37 -16.45 -28.87
N GLY A 229 22.12 -16.91 -27.64
CA GLY A 229 21.07 -16.36 -26.76
C GLY A 229 19.62 -16.61 -27.24
N LYS A 230 19.42 -17.37 -28.33
CA LYS A 230 18.09 -17.77 -28.80
C LYS A 230 17.48 -18.84 -27.89
N ALA A 231 16.16 -18.97 -27.90
CA ALA A 231 15.48 -19.97 -27.09
C ALA A 231 15.88 -21.39 -27.55
N ILE A 232 16.34 -22.22 -26.62
CA ILE A 232 16.76 -23.60 -26.90
C ILE A 232 16.23 -24.55 -25.83
N THR A 233 15.61 -25.66 -26.27
CA THR A 233 14.96 -26.65 -25.40
C THR A 233 15.45 -28.05 -25.73
N ALA A 234 15.53 -28.92 -24.74
CA ALA A 234 15.94 -30.31 -24.94
C ALA A 234 14.86 -31.28 -24.45
N SER A 235 14.81 -32.48 -25.04
CA SER A 235 13.99 -33.60 -24.55
C SER A 235 14.29 -33.99 -23.10
N SER A 236 15.55 -33.79 -22.67
CA SER A 236 16.03 -34.06 -21.31
C SER A 236 17.37 -33.36 -21.10
N SER A 237 17.76 -33.22 -19.84
CA SER A 237 19.12 -32.88 -19.44
C SER A 237 19.54 -33.75 -18.25
N THR A 238 20.84 -33.93 -18.05
CA THR A 238 21.39 -34.54 -16.84
C THR A 238 22.22 -33.52 -16.07
N GLN A 239 22.11 -33.55 -14.73
CA GLN A 239 22.81 -32.62 -13.83
C GLN A 239 22.60 -31.14 -14.24
N SER A 240 23.67 -30.34 -14.22
CA SER A 240 23.67 -28.92 -14.63
C SER A 240 23.95 -28.69 -16.13
N PHE A 241 24.01 -29.75 -16.95
CA PHE A 241 24.29 -29.66 -18.39
C PHE A 241 23.01 -29.35 -19.19
N VAL A 242 22.46 -28.16 -18.95
CA VAL A 242 21.18 -27.68 -19.49
C VAL A 242 21.29 -27.23 -20.95
N SER A 243 20.16 -27.15 -21.66
CA SER A 243 20.11 -26.82 -23.10
C SER A 243 20.70 -25.46 -23.44
N ALA A 244 20.57 -24.46 -22.57
CA ALA A 244 21.11 -23.11 -22.77
C ALA A 244 22.65 -23.08 -22.92
N ASN A 245 23.34 -24.08 -22.36
CA ASN A 245 24.79 -24.21 -22.52
C ASN A 245 25.20 -24.55 -23.96
N ALA A 246 24.27 -24.95 -24.83
CA ALA A 246 24.57 -25.30 -26.21
C ALA A 246 24.49 -24.08 -27.16
N ASN A 247 24.19 -22.87 -26.68
CA ASN A 247 24.18 -21.67 -27.51
C ASN A 247 24.57 -20.39 -26.72
N ASP A 248 25.39 -20.56 -25.70
CA ASP A 248 25.94 -19.49 -24.87
C ASP A 248 27.26 -18.91 -25.44
N ASN A 249 27.70 -19.42 -26.59
CA ASN A 249 28.95 -19.07 -27.26
C ASN A 249 30.20 -19.50 -26.46
N SER A 250 30.08 -20.53 -25.63
CA SER A 250 31.12 -21.04 -24.76
C SER A 250 31.32 -22.55 -24.92
N THR A 251 32.45 -22.96 -25.50
CA THR A 251 32.77 -24.39 -25.62
C THR A 251 33.23 -25.05 -24.30
N SER A 252 33.34 -24.30 -23.20
CA SER A 252 33.70 -24.85 -21.88
C SER A 252 32.50 -25.40 -21.12
N THR A 253 31.30 -24.98 -21.49
CA THR A 253 29.98 -25.46 -21.03
C THR A 253 29.39 -26.38 -22.10
N TYR A 254 28.40 -27.21 -21.72
CA TYR A 254 27.69 -28.06 -22.68
C TYR A 254 26.34 -28.52 -22.17
N TRP A 255 25.49 -28.92 -23.11
CA TRP A 255 24.28 -29.69 -22.88
C TRP A 255 24.57 -31.19 -22.97
N GLU A 256 23.97 -31.98 -22.08
CA GLU A 256 23.96 -33.43 -22.14
C GLU A 256 22.55 -33.98 -21.84
N GLY A 257 22.04 -34.84 -22.73
CA GLY A 257 20.75 -35.51 -22.56
C GLY A 257 20.77 -36.65 -21.53
N ASN A 258 19.63 -37.33 -21.38
CA ASN A 258 19.50 -38.53 -20.54
C ASN A 258 18.93 -39.71 -21.36
N GLY A 259 19.77 -40.67 -21.73
CA GLY A 259 19.41 -41.82 -22.58
C GLY A 259 19.36 -41.46 -24.07
N HIS A 260 18.90 -42.36 -24.93
CA HIS A 260 18.71 -42.09 -26.37
C HIS A 260 17.31 -42.55 -26.83
N PRO A 261 16.69 -41.89 -27.84
CA PRO A 261 17.17 -40.70 -28.54
C PRO A 261 17.03 -39.42 -27.70
N ASN A 262 17.88 -38.42 -27.96
CA ASN A 262 17.71 -37.07 -27.41
C ASN A 262 17.44 -36.07 -28.52
N THR A 263 16.52 -35.14 -28.26
CA THR A 263 16.34 -33.97 -29.10
C THR A 263 16.83 -32.68 -28.43
N LEU A 264 17.39 -31.77 -29.24
CA LEU A 264 17.77 -30.41 -28.86
C LEU A 264 17.22 -29.45 -29.93
N THR A 265 16.28 -28.59 -29.54
CA THR A 265 15.49 -27.73 -30.44
C THR A 265 15.81 -26.26 -30.20
N LEU A 266 16.30 -25.60 -31.25
CA LEU A 266 16.61 -24.17 -31.29
C LEU A 266 15.48 -23.41 -32.01
N ASP A 267 14.98 -22.33 -31.41
CA ASP A 267 13.99 -21.42 -32.00
C ASP A 267 14.65 -20.07 -32.33
N LEU A 268 14.75 -19.75 -33.61
CA LEU A 268 15.36 -18.52 -34.10
C LEU A 268 14.43 -17.29 -33.95
N GLY A 269 13.17 -17.51 -33.59
CA GLY A 269 12.12 -16.51 -33.42
C GLY A 269 11.30 -16.27 -34.70
N ALA A 270 11.99 -16.19 -35.84
CA ALA A 270 11.41 -15.96 -37.16
C ALA A 270 12.14 -16.83 -38.21
N ASN A 271 11.68 -16.84 -39.46
CA ASN A 271 12.37 -17.52 -40.54
C ASN A 271 13.76 -16.94 -40.81
N TYR A 272 14.75 -17.82 -40.95
CA TYR A 272 16.08 -17.53 -41.46
C TYR A 272 16.36 -18.43 -42.66
N ASN A 273 17.01 -17.86 -43.68
CA ASN A 273 17.63 -18.61 -44.76
C ASN A 273 19.02 -19.04 -44.30
N ILE A 274 19.14 -20.29 -43.86
CA ILE A 274 20.38 -20.83 -43.31
C ILE A 274 21.24 -21.46 -44.41
N THR A 275 22.55 -21.40 -44.23
CA THR A 275 23.57 -21.92 -45.16
C THR A 275 24.43 -23.01 -44.53
N SER A 276 24.53 -23.04 -43.20
CA SER A 276 25.16 -24.14 -42.48
C SER A 276 24.79 -24.12 -40.99
N ILE A 277 24.99 -25.26 -40.35
CA ILE A 277 25.11 -25.33 -38.89
C ILE A 277 26.49 -25.87 -38.51
N VAL A 278 26.99 -25.46 -37.35
CA VAL A 278 28.25 -25.98 -36.79
C VAL A 278 27.97 -26.51 -35.40
N LEU A 279 28.26 -27.78 -35.19
CA LEU A 279 28.12 -28.45 -33.91
C LEU A 279 29.49 -28.61 -33.28
N LYS A 280 29.64 -28.24 -32.01
CA LYS A 280 30.91 -28.44 -31.27
C LYS A 280 30.70 -29.21 -29.99
N LEU A 281 31.77 -29.89 -29.57
CA LEU A 281 31.99 -30.37 -28.21
C LEU A 281 33.14 -29.59 -27.57
N ASN A 282 33.31 -29.75 -26.26
CA ASN A 282 34.43 -29.13 -25.56
C ASN A 282 35.77 -29.61 -26.15
N PRO A 283 36.70 -28.70 -26.52
CA PRO A 283 37.94 -29.05 -27.21
C PRO A 283 39.03 -29.65 -26.28
N ALA A 284 38.80 -29.71 -24.97
CA ALA A 284 39.75 -30.27 -24.02
C ALA A 284 40.09 -31.74 -24.35
N ALA A 285 41.36 -32.11 -24.16
CA ALA A 285 41.86 -33.44 -24.55
C ALA A 285 41.14 -34.60 -23.82
N GLU A 286 40.59 -34.35 -22.63
CA GLU A 286 39.78 -35.29 -21.84
C GLU A 286 38.48 -35.72 -22.55
N TRP A 287 38.01 -34.98 -23.54
CA TRP A 287 36.84 -35.36 -24.32
C TRP A 287 37.13 -36.48 -25.34
N SER A 288 38.38 -36.83 -25.62
CA SER A 288 38.79 -37.90 -26.57
C SER A 288 38.08 -37.85 -27.95
N THR A 289 38.54 -38.63 -28.93
CA THR A 289 37.82 -38.73 -30.21
C THR A 289 36.53 -39.55 -30.01
N ARG A 290 35.39 -39.02 -30.42
CA ARG A 290 34.09 -39.72 -30.32
C ARG A 290 33.21 -39.46 -31.53
N SER A 291 32.21 -40.32 -31.75
CA SER A 291 31.24 -40.14 -32.82
C SER A 291 29.81 -40.06 -32.27
N GLN A 292 28.99 -39.19 -32.85
CA GLN A 292 27.56 -39.09 -32.55
C GLN A 292 26.73 -39.26 -33.82
N THR A 293 25.65 -40.05 -33.76
CA THR A 293 24.69 -40.17 -34.87
C THR A 293 23.63 -39.09 -34.73
N ILE A 294 23.66 -38.11 -35.64
CA ILE A 294 22.85 -36.89 -35.57
C ILE A 294 22.01 -36.77 -36.85
N GLN A 295 20.71 -36.53 -36.67
CA GLN A 295 19.80 -36.06 -37.69
C GLN A 295 19.48 -34.58 -37.44
N VAL A 296 19.41 -33.78 -38.51
CA VAL A 296 18.99 -32.37 -38.42
C VAL A 296 17.61 -32.25 -39.04
N LEU A 297 16.67 -31.78 -38.22
CA LEU A 297 15.31 -31.50 -38.62
C LEU A 297 15.06 -29.99 -38.57
N GLY A 298 14.09 -29.51 -39.33
CA GLY A 298 13.65 -28.13 -39.21
C GLY A 298 12.29 -27.89 -39.84
N HIS A 299 11.70 -26.77 -39.49
CA HIS A 299 10.48 -26.27 -40.10
C HIS A 299 10.49 -24.74 -40.11
N ASP A 300 9.71 -24.17 -41.03
CA ASP A 300 9.55 -22.73 -41.15
C ASP A 300 8.51 -22.19 -40.16
N GLN A 301 8.33 -20.88 -40.13
CA GLN A 301 7.40 -20.19 -39.24
C GLN A 301 5.91 -20.42 -39.60
N SER A 302 5.62 -21.00 -40.76
CA SER A 302 4.26 -21.28 -41.23
C SER A 302 3.78 -22.70 -40.89
N THR A 303 4.68 -23.54 -40.39
CA THR A 303 4.43 -24.94 -40.06
C THR A 303 4.88 -25.25 -38.64
N SER A 304 4.39 -26.35 -38.09
CA SER A 304 4.79 -26.85 -36.76
C SER A 304 5.41 -28.26 -36.81
N THR A 305 5.43 -28.88 -37.99
CA THR A 305 5.91 -30.24 -38.19
C THR A 305 7.36 -30.22 -38.68
N PHE A 306 8.26 -30.83 -37.91
CA PHE A 306 9.67 -30.96 -38.28
C PHE A 306 9.83 -31.85 -39.53
N SER A 307 10.54 -31.32 -40.52
CA SER A 307 10.93 -32.02 -41.74
C SER A 307 12.42 -32.37 -41.72
N ASN A 308 12.81 -33.42 -42.44
CA ASN A 308 14.21 -33.87 -42.50
C ASN A 308 15.05 -32.93 -43.38
N LEU A 309 16.02 -32.23 -42.78
CA LEU A 309 16.98 -31.37 -43.49
C LEU A 309 18.30 -32.09 -43.76
N VAL A 310 18.78 -32.87 -42.78
CA VAL A 310 19.94 -33.74 -42.92
C VAL A 310 19.61 -35.09 -42.31
N THR A 311 19.66 -36.13 -43.15
CA THR A 311 19.40 -37.52 -42.74
C THR A 311 20.39 -37.96 -41.66
N ALA A 312 19.91 -38.79 -40.72
CA ALA A 312 20.72 -39.33 -39.63
C ALA A 312 22.02 -39.97 -40.16
N GLN A 313 23.16 -39.49 -39.69
CA GLN A 313 24.47 -40.08 -39.96
C GLN A 313 25.44 -39.84 -38.80
N SER A 314 26.50 -40.66 -38.73
CA SER A 314 27.52 -40.58 -37.68
C SER A 314 28.57 -39.52 -38.01
N TYR A 315 28.75 -38.55 -37.12
CA TYR A 315 29.78 -37.52 -37.22
C TYR A 315 30.86 -37.73 -36.16
N THR A 316 32.11 -37.58 -36.57
CA THR A 316 33.26 -37.74 -35.68
C THR A 316 33.72 -36.38 -35.16
N PHE A 317 33.77 -36.25 -33.85
CA PHE A 317 34.32 -35.11 -33.12
C PHE A 317 35.71 -35.49 -32.63
N ASN A 318 36.72 -34.75 -33.09
CA ASN A 318 38.12 -34.98 -32.73
C ASN A 318 38.70 -33.73 -32.05
N PRO A 319 39.25 -33.85 -30.81
CA PRO A 319 39.89 -32.72 -30.13
C PRO A 319 41.00 -32.06 -30.96
N SER A 320 41.73 -32.83 -31.79
CA SER A 320 42.81 -32.29 -32.64
C SER A 320 42.31 -31.36 -33.75
N SER A 321 41.01 -31.42 -34.09
CA SER A 321 40.34 -30.51 -35.02
C SER A 321 39.35 -29.59 -34.31
N GLY A 322 39.54 -29.38 -33.00
CA GLY A 322 38.72 -28.49 -32.17
C GLY A 322 37.34 -29.04 -31.84
N ASN A 323 37.12 -30.35 -31.94
CA ASN A 323 35.85 -31.02 -31.64
C ASN A 323 34.65 -30.35 -32.34
N SER A 324 34.81 -30.01 -33.61
CA SER A 324 33.83 -29.26 -34.39
C SER A 324 33.45 -30.01 -35.66
N VAL A 325 32.15 -29.99 -36.00
CA VAL A 325 31.59 -30.55 -37.23
C VAL A 325 30.74 -29.48 -37.91
N THR A 326 31.03 -29.20 -39.17
CA THR A 326 30.28 -28.26 -39.99
C THR A 326 29.36 -29.02 -40.95
N LEU A 327 28.10 -28.64 -40.97
CA LEU A 327 27.05 -29.24 -41.78
C LEU A 327 26.53 -28.19 -42.77
N PRO A 328 27.02 -28.17 -44.02
CA PRO A 328 26.48 -27.29 -45.03
C PRO A 328 25.06 -27.74 -45.39
N LEU A 329 24.09 -26.84 -45.26
CA LEU A 329 22.70 -27.11 -45.61
C LEU A 329 21.97 -25.82 -45.94
N SER A 330 21.06 -25.86 -46.91
CA SER A 330 20.26 -24.70 -47.31
C SER A 330 18.79 -24.97 -47.03
N ALA A 331 18.20 -24.15 -46.15
CA ALA A 331 16.80 -24.24 -45.77
C ALA A 331 16.29 -22.89 -45.26
N THR A 332 14.98 -22.66 -45.37
CA THR A 332 14.31 -21.59 -44.62
C THR A 332 13.70 -22.20 -43.37
N VAL A 333 14.15 -21.78 -42.18
CA VAL A 333 13.71 -22.37 -40.91
C VAL A 333 13.45 -21.29 -39.87
N LYS A 334 12.43 -21.52 -39.05
CA LYS A 334 12.26 -20.84 -37.76
C LYS A 334 12.86 -21.70 -36.64
N ARG A 335 12.63 -23.01 -36.72
CA ARG A 335 13.12 -23.97 -35.72
C ARG A 335 14.01 -25.03 -36.35
N LEU A 336 15.08 -25.35 -35.65
CA LEU A 336 15.96 -26.46 -35.94
C LEU A 336 15.94 -27.44 -34.78
N GLN A 337 15.98 -28.73 -35.06
CA GLN A 337 16.07 -29.77 -34.04
C GLN A 337 17.17 -30.77 -34.41
N LEU A 338 18.10 -30.99 -33.49
CA LEU A 338 18.99 -32.13 -33.54
C LEU A 338 18.25 -33.33 -32.94
N ASN A 339 18.30 -34.47 -33.61
CA ASN A 339 17.86 -35.75 -33.07
C ASN A 339 19.09 -36.68 -33.03
N ILE A 340 19.56 -36.95 -31.81
CA ILE A 340 20.79 -37.69 -31.54
C ILE A 340 20.42 -39.09 -31.03
N THR A 341 20.91 -40.12 -31.72
CA THR A 341 20.52 -41.52 -31.47
C THR A 341 21.65 -42.40 -30.95
N SER A 342 22.90 -41.93 -31.01
CA SER A 342 24.04 -42.61 -30.39
C SER A 342 25.17 -41.63 -30.09
N ASN A 343 25.97 -41.90 -29.06
CA ASN A 343 27.24 -41.23 -28.76
C ASN A 343 28.25 -42.28 -28.28
N SER A 344 29.44 -42.33 -28.89
CA SER A 344 30.48 -43.32 -28.53
C SER A 344 31.32 -42.95 -27.31
N GLY A 345 31.22 -41.70 -26.82
CA GLY A 345 32.03 -41.17 -25.72
C GLY A 345 31.25 -40.83 -24.44
N ALA A 346 29.91 -40.97 -24.45
CA ALA A 346 29.03 -40.69 -23.33
C ALA A 346 27.70 -41.47 -23.48
N PRO A 347 26.92 -41.69 -22.41
CA PRO A 347 25.67 -42.45 -22.48
C PRO A 347 24.51 -41.74 -23.22
N SER A 348 24.66 -40.45 -23.53
CA SER A 348 23.64 -39.59 -24.15
C SER A 348 24.24 -38.64 -25.18
N GLY A 349 23.39 -37.94 -25.94
CA GLY A 349 23.81 -36.85 -26.83
C GLY A 349 24.40 -35.67 -26.06
N GLN A 350 25.48 -35.09 -26.61
CA GLN A 350 26.16 -33.93 -26.02
C GLN A 350 26.40 -32.87 -27.10
N ILE A 351 26.21 -31.59 -26.76
CA ILE A 351 26.53 -30.44 -27.62
C ILE A 351 27.01 -29.29 -26.73
N ALA A 352 28.24 -28.82 -26.98
CA ALA A 352 28.79 -27.61 -26.36
C ALA A 352 28.33 -26.36 -27.12
N GLU A 353 28.25 -26.43 -28.46
CA GLU A 353 27.75 -25.31 -29.26
C GLU A 353 26.94 -25.81 -30.45
N PHE A 354 25.71 -25.32 -30.60
CA PHE A 354 24.81 -25.48 -31.72
C PHE A 354 24.74 -24.15 -32.48
N GLN A 355 25.75 -23.93 -33.32
CA GLN A 355 25.88 -22.68 -34.07
C GLN A 355 25.11 -22.78 -35.38
N VAL A 356 24.46 -21.69 -35.78
CA VAL A 356 23.70 -21.59 -37.03
C VAL A 356 24.19 -20.38 -37.80
N PHE A 357 24.33 -20.53 -39.11
CA PHE A 357 24.79 -19.47 -40.00
C PHE A 357 23.78 -19.28 -41.13
N GLY A 358 23.40 -18.02 -41.37
CA GLY A 358 22.37 -17.67 -42.33
C GLY A 358 22.06 -16.17 -42.30
N SER A 359 21.03 -15.78 -43.05
CA SER A 359 20.47 -14.42 -43.02
C SER A 359 18.98 -14.48 -42.68
N PRO A 360 18.42 -13.42 -42.05
CA PRO A 360 16.97 -13.32 -41.85
C PRO A 360 16.21 -13.50 -43.17
N ALA A 361 15.13 -14.28 -43.16
CA ALA A 361 14.22 -14.34 -44.29
C ALA A 361 13.27 -13.12 -44.29
N PRO A 362 12.61 -12.80 -45.41
CA PRO A 362 11.70 -11.67 -45.46
C PRO A 362 10.54 -11.79 -44.45
N ASN A 363 10.32 -10.75 -43.63
CA ASN A 363 9.19 -10.65 -42.68
C ASN A 363 8.69 -9.19 -42.56
N PRO A 364 7.42 -8.99 -42.17
CA PRO A 364 6.91 -7.67 -41.80
C PRO A 364 7.62 -7.09 -40.57
N ASP A 365 7.50 -5.78 -40.36
CA ASP A 365 7.93 -5.05 -39.16
C ASP A 365 7.03 -3.82 -39.01
N LEU A 366 5.96 -3.97 -38.24
CA LEU A 366 4.90 -3.00 -37.99
C LEU A 366 5.30 -2.06 -36.86
N THR A 367 5.24 -0.77 -37.17
CA THR A 367 5.56 0.28 -36.20
C THR A 367 4.46 1.31 -36.21
N VAL A 368 4.13 1.86 -35.03
CA VAL A 368 3.33 3.09 -34.97
C VAL A 368 4.32 4.26 -35.08
N THR A 369 4.19 5.03 -36.16
CA THR A 369 5.15 6.10 -36.52
C THR A 369 4.65 7.49 -36.16
N GLY A 370 3.38 7.61 -35.80
CA GLY A 370 2.80 8.88 -35.35
C GLY A 370 1.37 8.70 -34.87
N MET A 371 0.92 9.66 -34.08
CA MET A 371 -0.47 9.75 -33.64
C MET A 371 -0.95 11.20 -33.76
N THR A 372 -2.24 11.38 -34.01
CA THR A 372 -2.91 12.68 -33.97
C THR A 372 -4.28 12.54 -33.34
N TRP A 373 -4.91 13.65 -32.98
CA TRP A 373 -6.30 13.67 -32.56
C TRP A 373 -7.06 14.82 -33.22
N SER A 374 -8.38 14.69 -33.28
CA SER A 374 -9.29 15.73 -33.75
C SER A 374 -10.51 15.82 -32.83
N PRO A 375 -11.00 17.03 -32.50
CA PRO A 375 -10.42 18.34 -32.87
C PRO A 375 -9.09 18.62 -32.15
N ALA A 376 -8.26 19.52 -32.68
CA ALA A 376 -6.92 19.80 -32.13
C ALA A 376 -6.94 20.34 -30.69
N SER A 377 -7.97 21.13 -30.36
CA SER A 377 -8.24 21.67 -29.03
C SER A 377 -9.65 21.25 -28.58
N PRO A 378 -9.84 19.99 -28.17
CA PRO A 378 -11.15 19.52 -27.72
C PRO A 378 -11.55 20.20 -26.42
N ALA A 379 -12.83 20.52 -26.30
CA ALA A 379 -13.45 20.91 -25.03
C ALA A 379 -14.36 19.76 -24.55
N GLU A 380 -14.67 19.75 -23.26
CA GLU A 380 -15.66 18.83 -22.69
C GLU A 380 -16.95 18.78 -23.52
N GLY A 381 -17.43 17.58 -23.81
CA GLY A 381 -18.60 17.34 -24.67
C GLY A 381 -18.29 17.25 -26.16
N SER A 382 -17.07 17.56 -26.61
CA SER A 382 -16.63 17.29 -27.99
C SER A 382 -16.20 15.83 -28.14
N ALA A 383 -16.65 15.14 -29.20
CA ALA A 383 -16.16 13.81 -29.51
C ALA A 383 -14.70 13.89 -30.01
N VAL A 384 -13.82 13.07 -29.43
CA VAL A 384 -12.40 12.99 -29.80
C VAL A 384 -12.19 11.80 -30.72
N THR A 385 -11.59 12.04 -31.89
CA THR A 385 -11.09 10.99 -32.78
C THR A 385 -9.59 10.90 -32.66
N LEU A 386 -9.07 9.73 -32.33
CA LEU A 386 -7.64 9.40 -32.28
C LEU A 386 -7.24 8.77 -33.60
N ASN A 387 -6.05 9.08 -34.10
CA ASN A 387 -5.47 8.47 -35.30
C ASN A 387 -4.07 7.95 -34.99
N ALA A 388 -3.71 6.81 -35.56
CA ALA A 388 -2.37 6.24 -35.52
C ALA A 388 -1.90 5.92 -36.93
N VAL A 389 -0.64 6.25 -37.24
CA VAL A 389 0.00 5.92 -38.51
C VAL A 389 0.81 4.64 -38.31
N VAL A 390 0.32 3.53 -38.83
CA VAL A 390 1.02 2.24 -38.83
C VAL A 390 1.88 2.15 -40.08
N LYS A 391 3.15 1.77 -39.93
CA LYS A 391 4.07 1.54 -41.04
C LYS A 391 4.61 0.12 -40.97
N ASN A 392 4.60 -0.58 -42.09
CA ASN A 392 5.38 -1.80 -42.25
C ASN A 392 6.79 -1.42 -42.76
N SER A 393 7.76 -1.32 -41.86
CA SER A 393 9.17 -1.08 -42.15
C SER A 393 9.92 -2.35 -42.58
N GLY A 394 9.25 -3.50 -42.54
CA GLY A 394 9.80 -4.80 -42.90
C GLY A 394 9.92 -4.97 -44.41
N ASN A 395 10.46 -6.12 -44.80
CA ASN A 395 10.74 -6.46 -46.20
C ASN A 395 9.79 -7.53 -46.75
N ALA A 396 8.73 -7.88 -46.01
CA ALA A 396 7.58 -8.64 -46.49
C ALA A 396 6.26 -7.95 -46.15
N ALA A 397 5.18 -8.30 -46.86
CA ALA A 397 3.84 -7.77 -46.58
C ALA A 397 3.27 -8.37 -45.28
N SER A 398 2.64 -7.54 -44.46
CA SER A 398 1.90 -7.96 -43.27
C SER A 398 0.50 -8.43 -43.63
N GLY A 399 0.03 -9.49 -42.96
CA GLY A 399 -1.40 -9.80 -42.88
C GLY A 399 -2.16 -8.73 -42.07
N PRO A 400 -3.50 -8.80 -42.04
CA PRO A 400 -4.32 -7.88 -41.25
C PRO A 400 -4.10 -8.09 -39.73
N THR A 401 -4.11 -7.00 -38.97
CA THR A 401 -3.97 -6.97 -37.50
C THR A 401 -4.78 -5.79 -36.92
N THR A 402 -4.46 -5.34 -35.70
CA THR A 402 -5.15 -4.25 -34.98
C THR A 402 -4.17 -3.27 -34.34
N VAL A 403 -4.61 -2.03 -34.15
CA VAL A 403 -3.99 -1.05 -33.24
C VAL A 403 -4.87 -0.83 -32.04
N ASN A 404 -4.30 -0.91 -30.84
CA ASN A 404 -4.93 -0.50 -29.58
C ASN A 404 -4.51 0.93 -29.24
N PHE A 405 -5.48 1.78 -28.86
CA PHE A 405 -5.26 3.16 -28.42
C PHE A 405 -5.45 3.28 -26.92
N TYR A 406 -4.61 4.06 -26.26
CA TYR A 406 -4.62 4.27 -24.81
C TYR A 406 -4.71 5.75 -24.46
N LEU A 407 -5.50 6.08 -23.44
CA LEU A 407 -5.61 7.42 -22.87
C LEU A 407 -5.42 7.34 -21.36
N GLY A 408 -4.37 8.00 -20.84
CA GLY A 408 -4.03 7.96 -19.41
C GLY A 408 -3.63 6.56 -18.92
N GLY A 409 -3.14 5.70 -19.81
CA GLY A 409 -2.81 4.30 -19.51
C GLY A 409 -3.97 3.30 -19.70
N GLU A 410 -5.20 3.79 -19.85
CA GLU A 410 -6.40 2.96 -20.05
C GLU A 410 -6.69 2.70 -21.54
N LEU A 411 -7.14 1.49 -21.88
CA LEU A 411 -7.51 1.13 -23.25
C LEU A 411 -8.74 1.93 -23.69
N ALA A 412 -8.56 2.86 -24.63
CA ALA A 412 -9.63 3.69 -25.19
C ALA A 412 -10.43 2.94 -26.28
N GLY A 413 -9.82 1.95 -26.93
CA GLY A 413 -10.42 1.12 -27.98
C GLY A 413 -9.39 0.69 -29.02
N SER A 414 -9.86 0.00 -30.06
CA SER A 414 -9.00 -0.58 -31.10
C SER A 414 -9.50 -0.25 -32.51
N ALA A 415 -8.59 -0.23 -33.48
CA ALA A 415 -8.91 -0.05 -34.90
C ALA A 415 -8.22 -1.13 -35.76
N PRO A 416 -8.88 -1.68 -36.80
CA PRO A 416 -8.30 -2.70 -37.66
C PRO A 416 -7.24 -2.09 -38.60
N VAL A 417 -6.14 -2.82 -38.78
CA VAL A 417 -5.11 -2.59 -39.78
C VAL A 417 -5.28 -3.68 -40.84
N GLY A 418 -5.56 -3.29 -42.09
CA GLY A 418 -5.63 -4.25 -43.20
C GLY A 418 -4.25 -4.82 -43.55
N GLU A 419 -4.20 -5.63 -44.62
CA GLU A 419 -2.90 -6.06 -45.19
C GLU A 419 -2.05 -4.83 -45.54
N LEU A 420 -0.77 -4.85 -45.15
CA LEU A 420 0.13 -3.73 -45.31
C LEU A 420 1.42 -4.16 -46.01
N ALA A 421 1.60 -3.73 -47.25
CA ALA A 421 2.79 -4.05 -48.04
C ALA A 421 4.07 -3.48 -47.40
N ALA A 422 5.20 -4.15 -47.65
CA ALA A 422 6.52 -3.68 -47.22
C ALA A 422 6.75 -2.21 -47.62
N GLY A 423 7.26 -1.41 -46.68
CA GLY A 423 7.54 0.02 -46.86
C GLY A 423 6.32 0.96 -46.83
N HIS A 424 5.09 0.44 -46.77
CA HIS A 424 3.88 1.26 -46.81
C HIS A 424 3.39 1.66 -45.41
N SER A 425 2.60 2.73 -45.35
CA SER A 425 1.93 3.20 -44.14
C SER A 425 0.43 3.33 -44.35
N VAL A 426 -0.34 3.14 -43.28
CA VAL A 426 -1.79 3.36 -43.23
C VAL A 426 -2.14 4.13 -41.96
N THR A 427 -3.07 5.07 -42.07
CA THR A 427 -3.65 5.75 -40.90
C THR A 427 -4.92 5.02 -40.51
N VAL A 428 -5.02 4.60 -39.27
CA VAL A 428 -6.23 4.03 -38.67
C VAL A 428 -6.78 4.98 -37.61
N SER A 429 -8.10 4.98 -37.43
CA SER A 429 -8.79 5.95 -36.57
C SER A 429 -9.72 5.26 -35.59
N LEU A 430 -9.82 5.81 -34.37
CA LEU A 430 -10.75 5.43 -33.33
C LEU A 430 -11.54 6.66 -32.88
N ASN A 431 -12.87 6.61 -32.93
CA ASN A 431 -13.69 7.59 -32.23
C ASN A 431 -13.72 7.22 -30.73
N ALA A 432 -12.95 7.95 -29.92
CA ALA A 432 -12.83 7.73 -28.49
C ALA A 432 -14.00 8.36 -27.69
N GLY A 433 -14.99 8.94 -28.37
CA GLY A 433 -16.15 9.59 -27.75
C GLY A 433 -15.79 10.90 -27.05
N THR A 434 -16.69 11.37 -26.19
CA THR A 434 -16.45 12.58 -25.37
C THR A 434 -15.54 12.25 -24.18
N LYS A 435 -14.69 13.20 -23.79
CA LYS A 435 -13.80 13.07 -22.62
C LYS A 435 -14.02 14.23 -21.64
N ASN A 436 -13.79 13.96 -20.37
CA ASN A 436 -13.80 14.99 -19.32
C ASN A 436 -12.57 15.90 -19.48
N ALA A 437 -12.63 17.09 -18.92
CA ALA A 437 -11.52 18.03 -18.93
C ALA A 437 -10.36 17.46 -18.11
N ALA A 438 -9.29 17.11 -18.79
CA ALA A 438 -8.07 16.63 -18.20
C ALA A 438 -6.95 16.66 -19.24
N SER A 439 -5.75 16.33 -18.77
CA SER A 439 -4.58 16.05 -19.59
C SER A 439 -4.42 14.53 -19.65
N TYR A 440 -4.56 13.95 -20.84
CA TYR A 440 -4.45 12.51 -21.06
C TYR A 440 -3.15 12.18 -21.79
N ALA A 441 -2.30 11.33 -21.21
CA ALA A 441 -1.20 10.72 -21.96
C ALA A 441 -1.78 9.84 -23.07
N LEU A 442 -1.28 9.99 -24.30
CA LEU A 442 -1.81 9.27 -25.47
C LEU A 442 -0.76 8.29 -25.98
N SER A 443 -1.13 7.02 -26.15
CA SER A 443 -0.28 6.02 -26.79
C SER A 443 -1.07 5.05 -27.65
N ALA A 444 -0.38 4.35 -28.53
CA ALA A 444 -0.95 3.28 -29.34
C ALA A 444 0.04 2.14 -29.53
N LYS A 445 -0.50 0.93 -29.73
CA LYS A 445 0.26 -0.29 -29.94
C LYS A 445 -0.32 -1.06 -31.12
N VAL A 446 0.48 -1.31 -32.15
CA VAL A 446 0.09 -2.18 -33.27
C VAL A 446 0.39 -3.64 -32.92
N ASP A 447 -0.47 -4.56 -33.34
CA ASP A 447 -0.30 -6.01 -33.14
C ASP A 447 0.09 -6.41 -31.70
N GLU A 448 -0.50 -5.77 -30.68
CA GLU A 448 -0.13 -6.04 -29.28
C GLU A 448 -0.36 -7.50 -28.83
N SER A 449 -1.17 -8.25 -29.58
CA SER A 449 -1.39 -9.68 -29.38
C SER A 449 -0.33 -10.57 -30.07
N ASN A 450 0.66 -9.97 -30.73
CA ASN A 450 1.74 -10.60 -31.50
C ASN A 450 1.21 -11.68 -32.46
N THR A 451 0.21 -11.32 -33.26
CA THR A 451 -0.45 -12.23 -34.22
C THR A 451 0.25 -12.27 -35.56
N VAL A 452 0.96 -11.20 -35.91
CA VAL A 452 1.88 -11.11 -37.05
C VAL A 452 3.27 -11.44 -36.53
N ILE A 453 3.99 -12.31 -37.23
CA ILE A 453 5.39 -12.59 -36.88
C ILE A 453 6.24 -11.50 -37.53
N GLU A 454 6.92 -10.72 -36.70
CA GLU A 454 7.65 -9.54 -37.16
C GLU A 454 9.18 -9.73 -37.12
N GLN A 455 9.92 -8.83 -37.76
CA GLN A 455 11.38 -8.77 -37.60
C GLN A 455 11.77 -8.21 -36.23
N ASN A 456 10.93 -7.35 -35.67
CA ASN A 456 11.11 -6.74 -34.37
C ASN A 456 9.75 -6.59 -33.70
N GLU A 457 9.58 -7.17 -32.51
CA GLU A 457 8.34 -7.07 -31.73
C GLU A 457 8.40 -5.91 -30.72
N SER A 458 9.58 -5.29 -30.55
CA SER A 458 9.82 -4.32 -29.48
C SER A 458 9.54 -2.86 -29.88
N ASN A 459 9.18 -2.60 -31.14
CA ASN A 459 8.97 -1.27 -31.73
C ASN A 459 7.50 -1.01 -32.11
N ASN A 460 6.58 -1.86 -31.65
CA ASN A 460 5.16 -1.78 -31.96
C ASN A 460 4.41 -0.69 -31.17
N THR A 461 5.06 -0.09 -30.17
CA THR A 461 4.47 0.93 -29.27
C THR A 461 4.91 2.34 -29.65
N TYR A 462 3.97 3.28 -29.64
CA TYR A 462 4.24 4.72 -29.75
C TYR A 462 3.50 5.49 -28.66
N THR A 463 4.22 6.37 -27.95
CA THR A 463 3.64 7.33 -27.01
C THR A 463 3.78 8.72 -27.59
N HIS A 464 2.68 9.44 -27.70
CA HIS A 464 2.68 10.81 -28.20
C HIS A 464 3.39 11.73 -27.20
N PRO A 465 4.30 12.63 -27.66
CA PRO A 465 5.11 13.46 -26.76
C PRO A 465 4.31 14.53 -26.01
N SER A 466 3.14 14.91 -26.53
CA SER A 466 2.22 15.84 -25.87
C SER A 466 0.96 15.11 -25.40
N ASN A 467 0.47 15.48 -24.22
CA ASN A 467 -0.81 15.00 -23.74
C ASN A 467 -1.96 15.60 -24.58
N LEU A 468 -3.01 14.81 -24.77
CA LEU A 468 -4.30 15.29 -25.22
C LEU A 468 -4.91 16.15 -24.11
N ILE A 469 -5.00 17.46 -24.34
CA ILE A 469 -5.65 18.39 -23.39
C ILE A 469 -7.10 18.60 -23.80
N VAL A 470 -8.02 18.20 -22.94
CA VAL A 470 -9.44 18.51 -23.08
C VAL A 470 -9.75 19.70 -22.18
N ALA A 471 -10.12 20.84 -22.77
CA ALA A 471 -10.41 22.06 -22.01
C ALA A 471 -11.77 21.95 -21.28
N PRO A 472 -11.87 22.49 -20.05
CA PRO A 472 -13.17 22.60 -19.37
C PRO A 472 -14.10 23.52 -20.14
N ALA A 473 -15.32 23.05 -20.37
CA ALA A 473 -16.37 23.87 -20.95
C ALA A 473 -17.02 24.76 -19.87
N ALA A 474 -17.52 25.94 -20.26
CA ALA A 474 -18.24 26.82 -19.33
C ALA A 474 -19.53 26.12 -18.86
N SER A 475 -19.65 25.91 -17.56
CA SER A 475 -20.74 25.14 -16.94
C SER A 475 -20.91 25.53 -15.48
N SER A 476 -22.14 25.49 -14.95
CA SER A 476 -22.32 25.29 -13.51
C SER A 476 -21.95 23.85 -13.14
N ASP A 477 -21.67 23.58 -11.87
CA ASP A 477 -21.34 22.25 -11.36
C ASP A 477 -21.80 22.20 -9.90
N LEU A 478 -22.96 21.60 -9.64
CA LEU A 478 -23.64 21.63 -8.34
C LEU A 478 -23.38 20.35 -7.55
N THR A 479 -22.63 20.47 -6.46
CA THR A 479 -22.43 19.39 -5.50
C THR A 479 -23.24 19.64 -4.23
N GLY A 480 -23.78 18.58 -3.62
CA GLY A 480 -24.55 18.66 -2.37
C GLY A 480 -23.94 17.81 -1.27
N THR A 481 -23.57 18.41 -0.15
CA THR A 481 -23.07 17.69 1.03
C THR A 481 -24.07 17.78 2.17
N ALA A 482 -24.59 16.64 2.62
CA ALA A 482 -25.47 16.60 3.79
C ALA A 482 -24.69 16.66 5.11
N SER A 483 -25.25 17.38 6.06
CA SER A 483 -24.96 17.31 7.48
C SER A 483 -26.26 17.06 8.26
N TRP A 484 -26.14 16.62 9.51
CA TRP A 484 -27.28 16.28 10.35
C TRP A 484 -27.09 16.78 11.78
N THR A 485 -28.21 16.99 12.47
CA THR A 485 -28.23 17.36 13.89
C THR A 485 -29.15 16.40 14.64
N PRO A 486 -28.72 15.82 15.77
CA PRO A 486 -27.39 15.96 16.40
C PRO A 486 -26.25 15.31 15.58
N ALA A 487 -25.02 15.84 15.67
CA ALA A 487 -23.89 15.37 14.86
C ALA A 487 -23.43 13.94 15.21
N THR A 488 -23.55 13.55 16.47
CA THR A 488 -23.30 12.19 16.98
C THR A 488 -24.62 11.60 17.52
N PRO A 489 -25.52 11.15 16.65
CA PRO A 489 -26.83 10.66 17.05
C PRO A 489 -26.71 9.32 17.78
N VAL A 490 -27.49 9.16 18.84
CA VAL A 490 -27.70 7.87 19.53
C VAL A 490 -29.04 7.27 19.12
N ALA A 491 -29.20 5.96 19.25
CA ALA A 491 -30.45 5.27 18.95
C ALA A 491 -31.63 5.94 19.68
N GLY A 492 -32.70 6.26 18.93
CA GLY A 492 -33.86 7.01 19.38
C GLY A 492 -33.80 8.52 19.11
N SER A 493 -32.66 9.06 18.67
CA SER A 493 -32.53 10.49 18.33
C SER A 493 -33.42 10.87 17.15
N SER A 494 -34.01 12.07 17.17
CA SER A 494 -34.69 12.66 16.02
C SER A 494 -33.71 13.52 15.22
N LEU A 495 -33.34 13.09 14.01
CA LEU A 495 -32.33 13.73 13.16
C LEU A 495 -33.00 14.66 12.14
N GLY A 496 -32.52 15.90 12.06
CA GLY A 496 -32.79 16.81 10.95
C GLY A 496 -31.57 16.95 10.03
N PHE A 497 -31.79 17.22 8.74
CA PHE A 497 -30.74 17.31 7.72
C PHE A 497 -30.61 18.72 7.15
N THR A 498 -29.38 19.12 6.86
CA THR A 498 -29.06 20.34 6.10
C THR A 498 -28.13 19.95 4.96
N VAL A 499 -28.40 20.44 3.75
CA VAL A 499 -27.55 20.21 2.59
C VAL A 499 -26.84 21.51 2.23
N ASN A 500 -25.52 21.49 2.20
CA ASN A 500 -24.73 22.56 1.61
C ASN A 500 -24.59 22.28 0.11
N ILE A 501 -25.23 23.10 -0.72
CA ILE A 501 -25.06 23.08 -2.17
C ILE A 501 -23.91 24.03 -2.51
N LYS A 502 -22.90 23.53 -3.23
CA LYS A 502 -21.80 24.33 -3.76
C LYS A 502 -21.81 24.30 -5.28
N ASN A 503 -21.76 25.48 -5.90
CA ASN A 503 -21.45 25.59 -7.31
C ASN A 503 -19.93 25.66 -7.47
N GLN A 504 -19.29 24.57 -7.89
CA GLN A 504 -17.86 24.50 -8.19
C GLN A 504 -17.55 24.76 -9.67
N GLY A 505 -18.56 25.10 -10.45
CA GLY A 505 -18.46 25.39 -11.87
C GLY A 505 -17.85 26.76 -12.16
N SER A 506 -17.59 27.01 -13.44
CA SER A 506 -16.97 28.25 -13.93
C SER A 506 -17.97 29.36 -14.22
N ILE A 507 -19.27 29.05 -14.26
CA ILE A 507 -20.37 30.03 -14.41
C ILE A 507 -21.42 29.85 -13.31
N ALA A 508 -22.31 30.83 -13.18
CA ALA A 508 -23.42 30.76 -12.25
C ALA A 508 -24.46 29.69 -12.66
N SER A 509 -25.13 29.10 -11.67
CA SER A 509 -26.28 28.22 -11.93
C SER A 509 -27.40 28.97 -12.65
N ALA A 510 -28.35 28.25 -13.25
CA ALA A 510 -29.55 28.88 -13.77
C ALA A 510 -30.36 29.51 -12.64
N SER A 511 -31.21 30.49 -13.00
CA SER A 511 -32.23 30.98 -12.08
C SER A 511 -33.36 29.97 -11.97
N GLY A 512 -33.83 29.69 -10.77
CA GLY A 512 -34.93 28.76 -10.55
C GLY A 512 -34.66 27.82 -9.38
N ALA A 513 -35.42 26.72 -9.35
CA ALA A 513 -35.37 25.73 -8.29
C ALA A 513 -34.26 24.70 -8.55
N HIS A 514 -33.50 24.39 -7.50
CA HIS A 514 -32.46 23.36 -7.44
C HIS A 514 -32.95 22.32 -6.44
N ASP A 515 -33.65 21.30 -6.95
CA ASP A 515 -34.26 20.27 -6.11
C ASP A 515 -33.22 19.36 -5.47
N ILE A 516 -33.49 18.95 -4.23
CA ILE A 516 -32.58 18.18 -3.39
C ILE A 516 -33.31 16.97 -2.87
N THR A 517 -32.68 15.80 -2.92
CA THR A 517 -33.13 14.62 -2.18
C THR A 517 -32.05 14.16 -1.20
N VAL A 518 -32.46 13.76 -0.01
CA VAL A 518 -31.61 13.11 0.99
C VAL A 518 -32.22 11.76 1.32
N THR A 519 -31.56 10.68 0.90
CA THR A 519 -32.01 9.31 1.09
C THR A 519 -31.13 8.59 2.09
N ILE A 520 -31.72 8.08 3.17
CA ILE A 520 -31.07 7.22 4.16
C ILE A 520 -31.20 5.78 3.70
N ARG A 521 -30.09 5.05 3.61
CA ARG A 521 -30.04 3.64 3.20
C ARG A 521 -29.47 2.78 4.31
N ASN A 522 -29.99 1.56 4.45
CA ASN A 522 -29.40 0.56 5.34
C ASN A 522 -28.09 -0.01 4.74
N ALA A 523 -27.39 -0.83 5.52
CA ALA A 523 -26.16 -1.50 5.07
C ALA A 523 -26.35 -2.39 3.82
N GLY A 524 -27.57 -2.87 3.56
CA GLY A 524 -27.93 -3.60 2.34
C GLY A 524 -28.24 -2.71 1.13
N GLY A 525 -28.06 -1.39 1.23
CA GLY A 525 -28.30 -0.41 0.16
C GLY A 525 -29.77 -0.02 -0.06
N SER A 526 -30.69 -0.64 0.68
CA SER A 526 -32.13 -0.35 0.58
C SER A 526 -32.46 0.99 1.21
N ALA A 527 -33.26 1.81 0.52
CA ALA A 527 -33.73 3.08 1.05
C ALA A 527 -34.71 2.85 2.21
N ILE A 528 -34.43 3.50 3.34
CA ILE A 528 -35.27 3.49 4.56
C ILE A 528 -36.16 4.72 4.60
N HIS A 529 -35.61 5.87 4.20
CA HIS A 529 -36.32 7.14 4.20
C HIS A 529 -35.75 8.09 3.15
N THR A 530 -36.59 8.91 2.54
CA THR A 530 -36.19 9.94 1.58
C THR A 530 -36.86 11.25 1.92
N PHE A 531 -36.05 12.29 2.08
CA PHE A 531 -36.50 13.66 2.23
C PHE A 531 -36.31 14.44 0.94
N THR A 532 -37.16 15.44 0.72
CA THR A 532 -37.08 16.35 -0.43
C THR A 532 -36.99 17.79 0.05
N GLY A 533 -36.08 18.57 -0.52
CA GLY A 533 -35.96 20.01 -0.32
C GLY A 533 -35.68 20.69 -1.65
N SER A 534 -35.57 22.02 -1.65
CA SER A 534 -35.21 22.79 -2.84
C SER A 534 -34.64 24.14 -2.45
N TYR A 535 -33.67 24.63 -3.22
CA TYR A 535 -33.21 26.02 -3.16
C TYR A 535 -33.69 26.77 -4.40
N SER A 536 -34.26 27.97 -4.25
CA SER A 536 -34.66 28.80 -5.39
C SER A 536 -33.77 30.03 -5.50
N GLY A 537 -33.07 30.20 -6.63
CA GLY A 537 -32.17 31.32 -6.85
C GLY A 537 -31.03 30.99 -7.82
N VAL A 538 -30.04 31.88 -7.86
CA VAL A 538 -28.80 31.71 -8.63
C VAL A 538 -27.64 31.53 -7.65
N ILE A 539 -26.85 30.47 -7.84
CA ILE A 539 -25.63 30.20 -7.09
C ILE A 539 -24.45 30.61 -7.98
N ALA A 540 -23.75 31.68 -7.61
CA ALA A 540 -22.57 32.15 -8.35
C ALA A 540 -21.46 31.08 -8.38
N ALA A 541 -20.59 31.13 -9.39
CA ALA A 541 -19.42 30.28 -9.48
C ALA A 541 -18.57 30.38 -8.20
N GLY A 542 -18.22 29.24 -7.60
CA GLY A 542 -17.50 29.13 -6.34
C GLY A 542 -18.32 29.38 -5.07
N ALA A 543 -19.58 29.81 -5.17
CA ALA A 543 -20.43 30.08 -4.01
C ALA A 543 -21.10 28.81 -3.45
N SER A 544 -21.58 28.90 -2.20
CA SER A 544 -22.34 27.83 -1.56
C SER A 544 -23.56 28.37 -0.81
N VAL A 545 -24.60 27.54 -0.69
CA VAL A 545 -25.81 27.83 0.07
C VAL A 545 -26.19 26.62 0.92
N SER A 546 -26.59 26.85 2.17
CA SER A 546 -27.08 25.79 3.06
C SER A 546 -28.60 25.77 3.08
N VAL A 547 -29.18 24.60 2.87
CA VAL A 547 -30.62 24.38 2.75
C VAL A 547 -31.05 23.39 3.83
N SER A 548 -31.90 23.83 4.76
CA SER A 548 -32.54 22.94 5.72
C SER A 548 -33.56 22.07 5.00
N ILE A 549 -33.45 20.76 5.12
CA ILE A 549 -34.37 19.81 4.49
C ILE A 549 -35.56 19.58 5.43
N PRO A 550 -36.82 19.79 4.99
CA PRO A 550 -37.98 19.61 5.84
C PRO A 550 -38.14 18.16 6.34
N GLY A 551 -38.45 18.02 7.63
CA GLY A 551 -38.73 16.73 8.28
C GLY A 551 -37.61 16.25 9.20
N THR A 552 -37.89 15.18 9.94
CA THR A 552 -36.91 14.50 10.77
C THR A 552 -37.07 12.98 10.67
N TRP A 553 -36.01 12.23 11.02
CA TRP A 553 -36.02 10.77 11.10
C TRP A 553 -35.59 10.32 12.49
N THR A 554 -36.37 9.42 13.11
CA THR A 554 -35.97 8.76 14.36
C THR A 554 -34.99 7.64 14.07
N ALA A 555 -33.75 7.81 14.48
CA ALA A 555 -32.66 6.91 14.14
C ALA A 555 -32.68 5.62 14.98
N GLY A 556 -32.50 4.48 14.32
CA GLY A 556 -32.15 3.21 14.99
C GLY A 556 -30.64 3.07 15.15
N ASN A 557 -30.18 2.21 16.06
CA ASN A 557 -28.77 1.86 16.18
C ASN A 557 -28.25 1.25 14.86
N GLY A 558 -27.08 1.68 14.40
CA GLY A 558 -26.39 1.09 13.26
C GLY A 558 -25.68 2.09 12.35
N SER A 559 -25.09 1.57 11.28
CA SER A 559 -24.46 2.36 10.22
C SER A 559 -25.37 2.47 9.00
N TYR A 560 -25.48 3.69 8.46
CA TYR A 560 -26.34 4.06 7.35
C TYR A 560 -25.55 4.83 6.29
N THR A 561 -25.95 4.70 5.03
CA THR A 561 -25.47 5.58 3.96
C THR A 561 -26.49 6.69 3.71
N VAL A 562 -26.05 7.94 3.77
CA VAL A 562 -26.84 9.12 3.43
C VAL A 562 -26.47 9.53 2.01
N THR A 563 -27.35 9.27 1.05
CA THR A 563 -27.22 9.71 -0.33
C THR A 563 -27.90 11.06 -0.51
N THR A 564 -27.13 12.09 -0.84
CA THR A 564 -27.63 13.40 -1.24
C THR A 564 -27.63 13.48 -2.75
N THR A 565 -28.68 14.02 -3.37
CA THR A 565 -28.73 14.28 -4.80
C THR A 565 -29.28 15.66 -5.05
N VAL A 566 -28.52 16.49 -5.77
CA VAL A 566 -28.98 17.77 -6.31
C VAL A 566 -29.43 17.56 -7.75
N ALA A 567 -30.60 18.06 -8.14
CA ALA A 567 -31.06 17.96 -9.52
C ALA A 567 -30.11 18.68 -10.48
N ALA A 568 -29.96 18.15 -11.69
CA ALA A 568 -29.11 18.77 -12.71
C ALA A 568 -29.59 20.19 -13.01
N ASP A 569 -28.65 21.15 -12.94
CA ASP A 569 -28.95 22.55 -13.26
C ASP A 569 -29.03 22.77 -14.78
N ALA A 570 -29.81 23.75 -15.24
CA ALA A 570 -29.97 23.99 -16.67
C ALA A 570 -28.69 24.55 -17.34
N ASN A 571 -27.77 25.14 -16.56
CA ASN A 571 -26.45 25.56 -17.02
C ASN A 571 -25.37 24.48 -16.78
N GLU A 572 -25.76 23.29 -16.34
CA GLU A 572 -24.84 22.21 -15.97
C GLU A 572 -24.73 21.16 -17.08
N LEU A 573 -23.51 20.99 -17.59
CA LEU A 573 -23.22 20.00 -18.62
C LEU A 573 -23.37 18.57 -18.09
N PRO A 574 -23.84 17.61 -18.91
CA PRO A 574 -23.93 16.19 -18.51
C PRO A 574 -22.66 15.60 -17.91
N ALA A 575 -21.48 16.07 -18.35
CA ALA A 575 -20.18 15.62 -17.84
C ALA A 575 -19.90 16.03 -16.37
N LYS A 576 -20.65 17.00 -15.81
CA LYS A 576 -20.52 17.46 -14.42
C LYS A 576 -21.54 16.80 -13.47
N GLN A 577 -22.69 16.39 -13.99
CA GLN A 577 -23.82 15.90 -13.21
C GLN A 577 -23.55 14.66 -12.33
N ALA A 578 -22.46 13.93 -12.58
CA ALA A 578 -22.11 12.74 -11.81
C ALA A 578 -21.82 13.05 -10.33
N ASN A 579 -21.26 14.23 -10.03
CA ASN A 579 -20.92 14.65 -8.67
C ASN A 579 -22.10 15.30 -7.91
N ASN A 580 -23.25 15.46 -8.58
CA ASN A 580 -24.49 15.93 -7.95
C ASN A 580 -25.02 14.92 -6.93
N VAL A 581 -24.57 13.66 -7.03
CA VAL A 581 -24.83 12.61 -6.05
C VAL A 581 -23.62 12.49 -5.13
N ASN A 582 -23.84 12.70 -3.83
CA ASN A 582 -22.84 12.52 -2.79
C ASN A 582 -23.32 11.49 -1.77
N THR A 583 -22.41 10.70 -1.21
CA THR A 583 -22.72 9.73 -0.15
C THR A 583 -21.86 9.98 1.07
N SER A 584 -22.50 10.04 2.24
CA SER A 584 -21.84 10.12 3.54
C SER A 584 -22.22 8.94 4.41
N THR A 585 -21.31 8.49 5.28
CA THR A 585 -21.62 7.49 6.31
C THR A 585 -22.20 8.17 7.54
N LEU A 586 -23.32 7.66 8.02
CA LEU A 586 -23.98 8.06 9.26
C LEU A 586 -23.95 6.88 10.22
N VAL A 587 -23.18 6.98 11.30
CA VAL A 587 -23.23 6.00 12.39
C VAL A 587 -24.11 6.54 13.51
N VAL A 588 -25.11 5.74 13.89
CA VAL A 588 -26.01 6.02 15.00
C VAL A 588 -25.58 5.14 16.16
N TYR A 589 -25.07 5.76 17.22
CA TYR A 589 -24.48 5.07 18.35
C TYR A 589 -25.52 4.29 19.15
N ALA A 590 -25.07 3.22 19.81
CA ALA A 590 -25.87 2.51 20.79
C ALA A 590 -26.10 3.39 22.03
N GLN A 591 -27.02 2.98 22.91
CA GLN A 591 -27.17 3.63 24.22
C GLN A 591 -25.93 3.41 25.10
N ARG A 592 -25.32 2.22 25.03
CA ARG A 592 -24.02 1.91 25.63
C ARG A 592 -23.25 1.00 24.69
N GLY A 593 -21.94 1.12 24.69
CA GLY A 593 -21.05 0.39 23.79
C GLY A 593 -21.00 0.99 22.39
N ALA A 594 -20.15 0.40 21.56
CA ALA A 594 -19.98 0.78 20.17
C ALA A 594 -21.12 0.25 19.29
N SER A 595 -21.60 1.09 18.38
CA SER A 595 -22.39 0.71 17.21
C SER A 595 -21.46 0.19 16.11
N VAL A 596 -21.49 -1.12 15.91
CA VAL A 596 -20.64 -1.84 14.96
C VAL A 596 -21.50 -2.50 13.87
N PRO A 597 -20.96 -2.69 12.65
CA PRO A 597 -21.74 -3.25 11.53
C PRO A 597 -21.94 -4.77 11.63
N TYR A 598 -21.19 -5.46 12.49
CA TYR A 598 -21.28 -6.90 12.66
C TYR A 598 -22.34 -7.31 13.68
N SER A 599 -22.85 -8.53 13.50
CA SER A 599 -23.62 -9.26 14.51
C SER A 599 -22.80 -10.43 15.03
N ARG A 600 -22.77 -10.62 16.36
CA ARG A 600 -22.13 -11.78 16.99
C ARG A 600 -23.04 -13.01 17.00
N TYR A 601 -22.45 -14.16 16.72
CA TYR A 601 -23.02 -15.49 16.78
C TYR A 601 -22.16 -16.31 17.75
N ASP A 602 -22.62 -16.43 18.98
CA ASP A 602 -21.81 -16.84 20.12
C ASP A 602 -21.89 -18.35 20.37
N THR A 603 -21.11 -18.85 21.33
CA THR A 603 -20.98 -20.25 21.72
C THR A 603 -22.32 -20.94 21.94
N ASP A 604 -23.22 -20.31 22.70
CA ASP A 604 -24.51 -20.91 23.06
C ASP A 604 -25.54 -20.84 21.92
N ASP A 605 -25.30 -20.05 20.86
CA ASP A 605 -26.14 -20.01 19.65
C ASP A 605 -25.87 -21.20 18.70
N ALA A 606 -24.74 -21.90 18.86
CA ALA A 606 -24.28 -22.89 17.89
C ALA A 606 -24.87 -24.29 18.14
N ALA A 607 -25.30 -24.94 17.05
CA ALA A 607 -25.45 -26.39 17.02
C ALA A 607 -24.07 -27.05 16.93
N ARG A 608 -23.80 -28.03 17.79
CA ARG A 608 -22.53 -28.77 17.87
C ARG A 608 -22.70 -30.19 17.31
N GLY A 609 -21.67 -30.76 16.70
CA GLY A 609 -21.70 -32.16 16.26
C GLY A 609 -20.33 -32.75 15.94
N GLY A 610 -20.33 -33.99 15.41
CA GLY A 610 -19.12 -34.82 15.30
C GLY A 610 -18.66 -35.28 16.68
N ALA A 611 -17.60 -34.64 17.19
CA ALA A 611 -17.14 -34.79 18.57
C ALA A 611 -16.90 -33.42 19.24
N ALA A 612 -17.55 -32.36 18.77
CA ALA A 612 -17.40 -31.03 19.35
C ALA A 612 -17.93 -30.98 20.80
N VAL A 613 -17.20 -30.32 21.69
CA VAL A 613 -17.48 -30.28 23.13
C VAL A 613 -17.54 -28.84 23.61
N LEU A 614 -18.54 -28.50 24.41
CA LEU A 614 -18.59 -27.22 25.11
C LEU A 614 -17.59 -27.22 26.28
N LYS A 615 -16.69 -26.23 26.31
CA LYS A 615 -15.76 -25.96 27.40
C LYS A 615 -16.23 -24.70 28.14
N SER A 616 -16.11 -24.68 29.46
CA SER A 616 -16.57 -23.55 30.27
C SER A 616 -15.75 -23.39 31.55
N ALA A 617 -15.50 -22.14 31.97
CA ALA A 617 -14.88 -21.78 33.25
C ALA A 617 -15.80 -20.84 34.04
N PRO A 618 -16.95 -21.31 34.56
CA PRO A 618 -17.93 -20.45 35.24
C PRO A 618 -17.42 -19.86 36.56
N ASP A 619 -16.34 -20.41 37.10
CA ASP A 619 -15.59 -19.97 38.28
C ASP A 619 -14.40 -19.07 37.93
N PHE A 620 -14.23 -18.71 36.65
CA PHE A 620 -13.16 -17.83 36.15
C PHE A 620 -11.74 -18.36 36.39
N ASP A 621 -11.59 -19.68 36.56
CA ASP A 621 -10.28 -20.32 36.79
C ASP A 621 -9.33 -20.09 35.62
N GLN A 622 -8.32 -19.25 35.83
CA GLN A 622 -7.34 -18.86 34.81
C GLN A 622 -6.46 -20.03 34.35
N ALA A 623 -6.47 -21.20 35.02
CA ALA A 623 -5.81 -22.40 34.50
C ALA A 623 -6.56 -22.99 33.28
N GLN A 624 -7.84 -22.68 33.13
CA GLN A 624 -8.68 -23.18 32.04
C GLN A 624 -8.69 -22.19 30.87
N ILE A 625 -8.52 -22.68 29.64
CA ILE A 625 -8.63 -21.86 28.42
C ILE A 625 -9.95 -21.10 28.39
N ALA A 626 -11.04 -21.73 28.84
CA ALA A 626 -12.37 -21.15 28.82
C ALA A 626 -12.50 -19.87 29.67
N SER A 627 -11.58 -19.57 30.59
CA SER A 627 -11.61 -18.30 31.34
C SER A 627 -11.43 -17.06 30.47
N GLU A 628 -10.86 -17.21 29.26
CA GLU A 628 -10.63 -16.13 28.31
C GLU A 628 -11.60 -16.12 27.13
N ALA A 629 -12.50 -17.11 27.06
CA ALA A 629 -13.57 -17.13 26.06
C ALA A 629 -14.69 -16.14 26.45
N SER A 630 -15.42 -15.63 25.47
CA SER A 630 -16.59 -14.81 25.76
C SER A 630 -17.63 -15.60 26.56
N GLY A 631 -18.23 -14.96 27.58
CA GLY A 631 -19.09 -15.64 28.54
C GLY A 631 -18.41 -16.81 29.28
N GLN A 632 -17.08 -16.87 29.27
CA GLN A 632 -16.24 -17.94 29.80
C GLN A 632 -16.54 -19.32 29.18
N ARG A 633 -16.97 -19.37 27.91
CA ARG A 633 -17.42 -20.59 27.24
C ARG A 633 -16.99 -20.60 25.77
N TYR A 634 -16.56 -21.76 25.27
CA TYR A 634 -16.26 -21.95 23.84
C TYR A 634 -16.53 -23.39 23.40
N ILE A 635 -16.50 -23.62 22.08
CA ILE A 635 -16.70 -24.94 21.49
C ILE A 635 -15.36 -25.52 21.05
N ALA A 636 -14.89 -26.54 21.76
CA ALA A 636 -13.72 -27.33 21.36
C ALA A 636 -14.06 -28.27 20.19
N LEU A 637 -13.14 -28.35 19.23
CA LEU A 637 -13.17 -29.19 18.04
C LEU A 637 -11.99 -30.18 18.09
N PRO A 638 -12.08 -31.27 18.88
CA PRO A 638 -10.93 -32.12 19.20
C PRO A 638 -10.56 -33.13 18.10
N ALA A 639 -11.44 -33.38 17.13
CA ALA A 639 -11.25 -34.44 16.14
C ALA A 639 -11.82 -34.06 14.78
N ASN A 640 -11.38 -34.74 13.72
CA ASN A 640 -11.95 -34.59 12.39
C ASN A 640 -13.47 -34.84 12.43
N GLY A 641 -14.22 -33.98 11.74
CA GLY A 641 -15.68 -33.97 11.73
C GLY A 641 -16.31 -33.19 12.89
N SER A 642 -15.57 -32.75 13.91
CA SER A 642 -16.11 -31.86 14.95
C SER A 642 -16.46 -30.50 14.36
N TYR A 643 -17.65 -29.98 14.69
CA TYR A 643 -18.10 -28.69 14.19
C TYR A 643 -18.95 -27.87 15.17
N ALA A 644 -18.96 -26.56 14.93
CA ALA A 644 -19.93 -25.59 15.43
C ALA A 644 -20.68 -24.95 14.25
N GLN A 645 -22.00 -24.90 14.31
CA GLN A 645 -22.86 -24.39 13.24
C GLN A 645 -23.88 -23.38 13.75
N TRP A 646 -23.93 -22.23 13.09
CA TRP A 646 -24.88 -21.16 13.37
C TRP A 646 -25.86 -20.99 12.22
N THR A 647 -27.03 -20.45 12.51
CA THR A 647 -28.02 -20.01 11.51
C THR A 647 -28.08 -18.50 11.52
N VAL A 648 -27.91 -17.87 10.36
CA VAL A 648 -27.94 -16.41 10.20
C VAL A 648 -29.32 -15.89 10.56
N ARG A 649 -29.39 -14.92 11.48
CA ARG A 649 -30.66 -14.40 12.01
C ARG A 649 -31.32 -13.45 11.00
N GLN A 650 -32.64 -13.25 11.16
CA GLN A 650 -33.39 -12.29 10.34
C GLN A 650 -32.80 -10.88 10.45
N GLY A 651 -32.61 -10.21 9.30
CA GLY A 651 -32.03 -8.87 9.21
C GLY A 651 -30.50 -8.81 9.41
N GLN A 652 -29.83 -9.94 9.56
CA GLN A 652 -28.37 -10.06 9.69
C GLN A 652 -27.78 -10.81 8.48
N GLY A 653 -26.45 -10.88 8.40
CA GLY A 653 -25.72 -11.54 7.33
C GLY A 653 -24.62 -10.67 6.75
N GLY A 654 -24.07 -11.08 5.62
CA GLY A 654 -22.96 -10.40 4.96
C GLY A 654 -21.83 -11.31 4.54
N ALA A 655 -20.83 -10.74 3.89
CA ALA A 655 -19.71 -11.47 3.32
C ALA A 655 -18.47 -11.49 4.24
N GLY A 656 -18.36 -10.53 5.16
CA GLY A 656 -17.25 -10.45 6.10
C GLY A 656 -17.52 -11.34 7.30
N VAL A 657 -16.58 -12.21 7.62
CA VAL A 657 -16.64 -13.08 8.80
C VAL A 657 -15.35 -12.95 9.59
N THR A 658 -15.48 -12.65 10.89
CA THR A 658 -14.40 -12.74 11.87
C THR A 658 -14.68 -13.93 12.77
N MET A 659 -13.66 -14.73 13.08
CA MET A 659 -13.75 -15.83 14.02
C MET A 659 -12.76 -15.62 15.14
N ARG A 660 -13.26 -15.61 16.39
CA ARG A 660 -12.40 -15.71 17.57
C ARG A 660 -12.18 -17.18 17.90
N PHE A 661 -10.93 -17.60 17.99
CA PHE A 661 -10.53 -19.00 18.08
C PHE A 661 -9.35 -19.18 19.04
N THR A 662 -9.09 -20.43 19.41
CA THR A 662 -7.89 -20.83 20.15
C THR A 662 -7.31 -22.09 19.52
N MET A 663 -5.98 -22.23 19.57
CA MET A 663 -5.26 -23.45 19.21
C MET A 663 -3.98 -23.54 20.05
N PRO A 664 -3.36 -24.73 20.20
CA PRO A 664 -2.20 -24.91 21.05
C PRO A 664 -1.00 -24.08 20.58
N ASP A 665 -0.17 -23.67 21.52
CA ASP A 665 1.16 -23.13 21.23
C ASP A 665 2.18 -24.26 20.98
N ALA A 666 3.30 -23.90 20.36
CA ALA A 666 4.47 -24.76 20.22
C ALA A 666 5.29 -24.80 21.51
N ALA A 667 6.08 -25.86 21.69
CA ALA A 667 6.91 -26.03 22.90
C ALA A 667 7.98 -24.94 23.08
N ASP A 668 8.40 -24.29 21.98
CA ASP A 668 9.34 -23.18 21.96
C ASP A 668 8.66 -21.80 21.96
N GLY A 669 7.33 -21.75 21.99
CA GLY A 669 6.53 -20.53 21.95
C GLY A 669 6.36 -19.91 20.56
N MET A 670 6.89 -20.51 19.49
CA MET A 670 6.83 -19.93 18.15
C MET A 670 5.47 -20.08 17.46
N GLY A 671 4.45 -20.55 18.18
CA GLY A 671 3.15 -20.87 17.64
C GLY A 671 3.14 -22.11 16.74
N LEU A 672 1.94 -22.59 16.46
CA LEU A 672 1.66 -23.65 15.50
C LEU A 672 0.77 -23.10 14.40
N ASN A 673 0.92 -23.62 13.18
CA ASN A 673 0.04 -23.32 12.07
C ASN A 673 -0.95 -24.47 11.84
N GLY A 674 -2.15 -24.11 11.41
CA GLY A 674 -3.25 -25.05 11.25
C GLY A 674 -4.38 -24.50 10.39
N SER A 675 -5.52 -25.18 10.39
CA SER A 675 -6.69 -24.68 9.66
C SER A 675 -8.02 -25.24 10.14
N LEU A 676 -9.08 -24.48 9.92
CA LEU A 676 -10.47 -24.94 10.03
C LEU A 676 -11.20 -24.71 8.71
N ASP A 677 -12.19 -25.54 8.41
CA ASP A 677 -13.02 -25.38 7.23
C ASP A 677 -14.29 -24.61 7.53
N ALA A 678 -14.67 -23.68 6.66
CA ALA A 678 -15.99 -23.07 6.64
C ALA A 678 -16.88 -23.76 5.61
N TYR A 679 -18.11 -24.06 6.03
CA TYR A 679 -19.19 -24.56 5.20
C TYR A 679 -20.38 -23.61 5.24
N VAL A 680 -21.04 -23.40 4.10
CA VAL A 680 -22.32 -22.69 4.00
C VAL A 680 -23.36 -23.65 3.47
N ASN A 681 -24.47 -23.81 4.19
CA ASN A 681 -25.56 -24.72 3.82
C ASN A 681 -25.08 -26.15 3.52
N GLY A 682 -24.11 -26.63 4.30
CA GLY A 682 -23.52 -27.96 4.17
C GLY A 682 -22.43 -28.11 3.09
N VAL A 683 -22.16 -27.07 2.28
CA VAL A 683 -21.13 -27.07 1.23
C VAL A 683 -19.88 -26.35 1.72
N LYS A 684 -18.70 -26.95 1.54
CA LYS A 684 -17.42 -26.31 1.91
C LYS A 684 -17.20 -25.09 1.01
N VAL A 685 -16.97 -23.92 1.62
CA VAL A 685 -16.70 -22.67 0.90
C VAL A 685 -15.27 -22.19 1.07
N LYS A 686 -14.59 -22.52 2.18
CA LYS A 686 -13.23 -22.04 2.45
C LYS A 686 -12.49 -22.95 3.41
N THR A 687 -11.18 -23.06 3.25
CA THR A 687 -10.25 -23.48 4.30
C THR A 687 -9.63 -22.21 4.88
N ILE A 688 -9.72 -22.02 6.19
CA ILE A 688 -9.24 -20.84 6.90
C ILE A 688 -7.90 -21.21 7.55
N ALA A 689 -6.83 -20.53 7.16
CA ALA A 689 -5.53 -20.68 7.81
C ALA A 689 -5.57 -20.05 9.21
N LEU A 690 -5.02 -20.75 10.19
CA LEU A 690 -4.95 -20.34 11.58
C LEU A 690 -3.52 -20.45 12.08
N THR A 691 -3.14 -19.59 13.00
CA THR A 691 -1.85 -19.66 13.69
C THR A 691 -2.01 -19.26 15.16
N SER A 692 -1.21 -19.85 16.04
CA SER A 692 -1.03 -19.36 17.41
C SER A 692 0.18 -18.43 17.60
N TYR A 693 0.86 -18.06 16.50
CA TYR A 693 2.09 -17.25 16.53
C TYR A 693 1.99 -15.93 17.30
N TYR A 694 0.86 -15.24 17.20
CA TYR A 694 0.64 -13.94 17.85
C TYR A 694 0.20 -14.09 19.31
N SER A 695 -0.64 -15.10 19.56
CA SER A 695 -1.22 -15.43 20.85
C SER A 695 -0.22 -16.11 21.81
N TRP A 696 -0.67 -16.38 23.04
CA TRP A 696 0.08 -17.00 24.12
C TRP A 696 1.18 -16.12 24.73
N GLN A 697 0.94 -15.67 25.96
CA GLN A 697 1.92 -15.00 26.81
C GLN A 697 1.96 -15.68 28.18
N TYR A 698 3.15 -15.83 28.76
CA TYR A 698 3.34 -16.70 29.93
C TYR A 698 3.84 -15.92 31.15
N PHE A 699 3.24 -16.15 32.31
CA PHE A 699 3.48 -15.34 33.51
C PHE A 699 3.93 -16.17 34.71
N SER A 700 5.13 -15.90 35.20
CA SER A 700 5.59 -16.28 36.55
C SER A 700 5.67 -15.08 37.51
N GLY A 701 5.34 -13.90 37.01
CA GLY A 701 5.34 -12.60 37.69
C GLY A 701 4.51 -11.60 36.88
N ASP A 702 4.83 -10.30 36.96
CA ASP A 702 4.11 -9.25 36.23
C ASP A 702 4.67 -8.95 34.83
N GLN A 703 5.74 -9.64 34.43
CA GLN A 703 6.30 -9.57 33.09
C GLN A 703 5.99 -10.85 32.31
N PRO A 704 5.50 -10.74 31.06
CA PRO A 704 5.29 -11.90 30.22
C PRO A 704 6.62 -12.47 29.72
N GLY A 705 6.69 -13.79 29.65
CA GLY A 705 7.64 -14.51 28.81
C GLY A 705 6.93 -15.09 27.58
N ASP A 706 7.72 -15.33 26.53
CA ASP A 706 7.21 -15.68 25.21
C ASP A 706 7.27 -17.19 24.92
N ALA A 707 7.43 -18.05 25.93
CA ALA A 707 7.47 -19.50 25.72
C ALA A 707 6.87 -20.25 26.92
N PRO A 708 6.32 -21.46 26.72
CA PRO A 708 5.63 -22.21 27.77
C PRO A 708 6.39 -22.37 29.09
N GLY A 709 7.73 -22.44 29.03
CA GLY A 709 8.58 -22.56 30.22
C GLY A 709 8.58 -21.35 31.15
N ALA A 710 8.05 -20.20 30.72
CA ALA A 710 8.10 -18.94 31.48
C ALA A 710 6.96 -18.74 32.49
N GLY A 711 5.90 -19.58 32.48
CA GLY A 711 4.84 -19.50 33.49
C GLY A 711 3.46 -19.92 33.00
N ARG A 712 2.41 -19.43 33.68
CA ARG A 712 1.02 -19.74 33.32
C ARG A 712 0.60 -18.96 32.06
N PRO A 713 -0.19 -19.55 31.15
CA PRO A 713 -0.60 -18.87 29.92
C PRO A 713 -1.75 -17.88 30.14
N LEU A 714 -1.70 -16.77 29.41
CA LEU A 714 -2.81 -15.87 29.06
C LEU A 714 -2.73 -15.56 27.55
N PHE A 715 -3.65 -14.74 27.04
CA PHE A 715 -3.78 -14.43 25.62
C PHE A 715 -3.99 -15.69 24.78
N ARG A 716 -4.84 -16.62 25.26
CA ARG A 716 -5.01 -17.95 24.67
C ARG A 716 -5.93 -17.97 23.44
N PHE A 717 -6.65 -16.89 23.20
CA PHE A 717 -7.50 -16.70 22.03
C PHE A 717 -6.93 -15.64 21.10
N ASP A 718 -7.21 -15.81 19.82
CA ASP A 718 -6.89 -14.88 18.75
C ASP A 718 -8.06 -14.73 17.79
N GLU A 719 -7.98 -13.81 16.83
CA GLU A 719 -8.96 -13.63 15.77
C GLU A 719 -8.36 -13.81 14.37
N VAL A 720 -9.17 -14.33 13.46
CA VAL A 720 -8.93 -14.24 12.02
C VAL A 720 -10.17 -13.72 11.32
N HIS A 721 -9.99 -13.06 10.18
CA HIS A 721 -11.10 -12.59 9.37
C HIS A 721 -10.93 -12.96 7.90
N TRP A 722 -12.05 -13.18 7.22
CA TRP A 722 -12.07 -13.47 5.78
C TRP A 722 -13.34 -12.97 5.12
N LYS A 723 -13.26 -12.79 3.81
CA LYS A 723 -14.42 -12.55 2.95
C LYS A 723 -14.89 -13.85 2.31
N LEU A 724 -16.20 -14.04 2.28
CA LEU A 724 -16.91 -15.00 1.43
C LEU A 724 -17.20 -14.35 0.07
N ASP A 725 -17.20 -15.15 -1.00
CA ASP A 725 -17.50 -14.65 -2.34
C ASP A 725 -18.98 -14.25 -2.50
N THR A 726 -19.86 -14.89 -1.72
CA THR A 726 -21.29 -14.58 -1.68
C THR A 726 -21.68 -14.19 -0.24
N PRO A 727 -22.35 -13.05 -0.03
CA PRO A 727 -22.84 -12.65 1.29
C PRO A 727 -23.86 -13.65 1.84
N LEU A 728 -23.66 -14.07 3.09
CA LEU A 728 -24.62 -14.85 3.85
C LEU A 728 -25.94 -14.09 4.00
N GLN A 729 -27.05 -14.81 3.82
CA GLN A 729 -28.41 -14.30 3.98
C GLN A 729 -29.07 -14.89 5.23
N ALA A 730 -30.10 -14.22 5.73
CA ALA A 730 -30.93 -14.74 6.81
C ALA A 730 -31.44 -16.16 6.48
N GLY A 731 -31.26 -17.10 7.41
CA GLY A 731 -31.61 -18.52 7.25
C GLY A 731 -30.48 -19.39 6.70
N ASP A 732 -29.42 -18.82 6.12
CA ASP A 732 -28.23 -19.59 5.78
C ASP A 732 -27.60 -20.17 7.05
N THR A 733 -26.99 -21.34 6.91
CA THR A 733 -26.18 -21.95 7.95
C THR A 733 -24.70 -21.78 7.64
N ILE A 734 -23.93 -21.27 8.59
CA ILE A 734 -22.47 -21.25 8.54
C ILE A 734 -21.92 -22.22 9.58
N ARG A 735 -21.03 -23.11 9.15
CA ARG A 735 -20.43 -24.14 10.00
C ARG A 735 -18.92 -24.08 9.92
N ILE A 736 -18.28 -23.99 11.08
CA ILE A 736 -16.83 -24.15 11.24
C ILE A 736 -16.56 -25.58 11.66
N GLN A 737 -15.69 -26.28 10.92
CA GLN A 737 -15.45 -27.71 11.10
C GLN A 737 -13.97 -28.06 10.96
N LYS A 738 -13.48 -28.92 11.86
CA LYS A 738 -12.15 -29.52 11.75
C LYS A 738 -12.18 -30.69 10.76
N ASN A 739 -11.41 -30.63 9.67
CA ASN A 739 -11.22 -31.76 8.74
C ASN A 739 -9.80 -31.87 8.18
N ASN A 740 -8.86 -31.10 8.71
CA ASN A 740 -7.51 -30.97 8.16
C ASN A 740 -6.60 -32.18 8.44
N GLY A 741 -7.03 -33.12 9.29
CA GLY A 741 -6.29 -34.35 9.58
C GLY A 741 -5.12 -34.20 10.54
N ASP A 742 -4.83 -33.01 11.04
CA ASP A 742 -3.82 -32.83 12.08
C ASP A 742 -4.32 -33.27 13.47
N SER A 743 -3.37 -33.35 14.41
CA SER A 743 -3.64 -33.75 15.80
C SER A 743 -4.00 -32.58 16.73
N LEU A 744 -4.22 -31.37 16.21
CA LEU A 744 -4.48 -30.19 17.04
C LEU A 744 -5.97 -30.14 17.43
N GLU A 745 -6.24 -29.87 18.71
CA GLU A 745 -7.57 -29.45 19.18
C GLU A 745 -7.70 -27.94 18.94
N TYR A 746 -8.77 -27.53 18.25
CA TYR A 746 -9.11 -26.12 18.09
C TYR A 746 -10.26 -25.74 19.01
N GLY A 747 -10.38 -24.48 19.37
CA GLY A 747 -11.58 -23.92 19.99
C GLY A 747 -12.16 -22.80 19.14
N VAL A 748 -13.48 -22.74 19.03
CA VAL A 748 -14.20 -21.62 18.42
C VAL A 748 -15.06 -20.98 19.50
N ASP A 749 -14.82 -19.69 19.74
CA ASP A 749 -15.58 -18.87 20.68
C ASP A 749 -16.85 -18.34 20.00
N PHE A 750 -16.68 -17.44 19.03
CA PHE A 750 -17.80 -16.87 18.28
C PHE A 750 -17.43 -16.53 16.84
N LEU A 751 -18.46 -16.25 16.04
CA LEU A 751 -18.35 -15.55 14.76
C LEU A 751 -18.93 -14.14 14.85
N GLU A 752 -18.28 -13.17 14.22
CA GLU A 752 -18.85 -11.85 13.90
C GLU A 752 -19.06 -11.78 12.39
N ILE A 753 -20.30 -11.51 11.96
CA ILE A 753 -20.68 -11.49 10.53
C ILE A 753 -21.22 -10.12 10.16
N GLU A 754 -20.74 -9.54 9.07
CA GLU A 754 -21.12 -8.21 8.60
C GLU A 754 -21.18 -8.05 7.07
N PRO A 755 -22.00 -7.12 6.58
CA PRO A 755 -21.88 -6.61 5.22
C PRO A 755 -20.52 -5.94 5.00
N VAL A 756 -19.87 -6.24 3.87
CA VAL A 756 -18.62 -5.59 3.47
C VAL A 756 -18.94 -4.55 2.40
N PRO A 757 -18.74 -3.25 2.66
CA PRO A 757 -18.92 -2.22 1.64
C PRO A 757 -18.02 -2.44 0.43
N ALA A 758 -18.36 -1.84 -0.70
CA ALA A 758 -17.43 -1.76 -1.83
C ALA A 758 -16.15 -1.02 -1.43
N ALA A 759 -15.04 -1.30 -2.12
CA ALA A 759 -13.78 -0.61 -1.91
C ALA A 759 -13.95 0.90 -2.17
N ILE A 760 -13.44 1.74 -1.25
CA ILE A 760 -13.42 3.19 -1.42
C ILE A 760 -12.52 3.51 -2.60
N THR A 761 -13.04 4.24 -3.58
CA THR A 761 -12.31 4.63 -4.78
C THR A 761 -11.27 5.70 -4.48
N ARG A 762 -10.17 5.71 -5.23
CA ARG A 762 -9.14 6.75 -5.17
C ARG A 762 -9.77 8.16 -5.22
N PRO A 763 -9.53 9.02 -4.21
CA PRO A 763 -10.01 10.40 -4.26
C PRO A 763 -9.43 11.16 -5.46
N ALA A 764 -10.22 12.04 -6.06
CA ALA A 764 -9.72 12.93 -7.11
C ALA A 764 -8.56 13.79 -6.59
N ASN A 765 -7.55 14.05 -7.43
CA ASN A 765 -6.36 14.83 -7.08
C ASN A 765 -5.59 14.31 -5.84
N SER A 766 -5.53 12.98 -5.65
CA SER A 766 -4.69 12.31 -4.66
C SER A 766 -3.40 11.74 -5.28
N VAL A 767 -2.43 11.39 -4.44
CA VAL A 767 -1.28 10.54 -4.78
C VAL A 767 -1.60 9.12 -4.30
N SER A 768 -1.30 8.09 -5.10
CA SER A 768 -1.43 6.68 -4.68
C SER A 768 -0.05 6.08 -4.39
N VAL A 769 0.05 5.17 -3.42
CA VAL A 769 1.29 4.39 -3.20
C VAL A 769 1.71 3.61 -4.46
N THR A 770 0.76 3.19 -5.28
CA THR A 770 1.00 2.49 -6.56
C THR A 770 1.57 3.40 -7.65
N ASP A 771 1.39 4.72 -7.55
CA ASP A 771 2.04 5.67 -8.47
C ASP A 771 3.56 5.69 -8.25
N HIS A 772 4.02 5.16 -7.11
CA HIS A 772 5.40 5.13 -6.66
C HIS A 772 5.97 3.70 -6.56
N GLY A 773 5.31 2.73 -7.19
CA GLY A 773 5.85 1.37 -7.34
C GLY A 773 5.40 0.37 -6.29
N ALA A 774 4.51 0.71 -5.35
CA ALA A 774 3.90 -0.28 -4.47
C ALA A 774 3.01 -1.23 -5.28
N VAL A 775 3.08 -2.53 -5.01
CA VAL A 775 2.34 -3.56 -5.73
C VAL A 775 1.62 -4.45 -4.73
N ALA A 776 0.29 -4.37 -4.73
CA ALA A 776 -0.48 -5.14 -3.76
C ALA A 776 -0.47 -6.66 -4.06
N ASN A 777 -0.42 -7.48 -3.02
CA ASN A 777 -0.56 -8.93 -3.03
C ASN A 777 0.56 -9.72 -3.74
N ASP A 778 1.74 -9.14 -3.96
CA ASP A 778 2.88 -9.84 -4.58
C ASP A 778 3.89 -10.42 -3.56
N GLY A 779 3.70 -10.09 -2.28
CA GLY A 779 4.53 -10.54 -1.17
C GLY A 779 5.84 -9.74 -1.01
N GLN A 780 6.11 -8.75 -1.86
CA GLN A 780 7.32 -7.93 -1.83
C GLN A 780 7.16 -6.72 -0.91
N ASP A 781 8.27 -6.10 -0.52
CA ASP A 781 8.27 -4.90 0.31
C ASP A 781 7.79 -3.66 -0.47
N ASP A 782 6.90 -2.90 0.15
CA ASP A 782 6.32 -1.66 -0.39
C ASP A 782 6.78 -0.41 0.37
N LEU A 783 7.59 -0.55 1.42
CA LEU A 783 7.90 0.56 2.34
C LEU A 783 8.60 1.73 1.63
N ALA A 784 9.50 1.43 0.68
CA ALA A 784 10.15 2.47 -0.13
C ALA A 784 9.14 3.29 -0.96
N ALA A 785 8.17 2.61 -1.58
CA ALA A 785 7.11 3.25 -2.35
C ALA A 785 6.16 4.08 -1.46
N PHE A 786 5.84 3.57 -0.26
CA PHE A 786 5.05 4.31 0.73
C PHE A 786 5.75 5.60 1.15
N ASN A 787 7.05 5.55 1.44
CA ASN A 787 7.84 6.74 1.80
C ASN A 787 7.88 7.75 0.65
N ALA A 788 8.12 7.29 -0.58
CA ALA A 788 8.11 8.15 -1.77
C ALA A 788 6.74 8.81 -1.99
N ALA A 789 5.66 8.06 -1.81
CA ALA A 789 4.30 8.57 -1.94
C ALA A 789 3.94 9.59 -0.85
N VAL A 790 4.40 9.42 0.39
CA VAL A 790 4.27 10.43 1.45
C VAL A 790 5.00 11.71 1.05
N THR A 791 6.25 11.63 0.58
CA THR A 791 7.01 12.80 0.12
C THR A 791 6.29 13.54 -1.00
N ALA A 792 5.75 12.82 -1.99
CA ALA A 792 5.01 13.41 -3.10
C ALA A 792 3.68 14.04 -2.65
N ALA A 793 2.93 13.36 -1.77
CA ALA A 793 1.67 13.87 -1.23
C ALA A 793 1.89 15.14 -0.40
N VAL A 794 2.87 15.16 0.50
CA VAL A 794 3.19 16.32 1.35
C VAL A 794 3.68 17.51 0.52
N SER A 795 4.60 17.28 -0.42
CA SER A 795 5.15 18.37 -1.26
C SER A 795 4.12 18.99 -2.20
N SER A 796 3.13 18.21 -2.64
CA SER A 796 2.04 18.68 -3.51
C SER A 796 0.77 19.10 -2.76
N GLY A 797 0.75 18.99 -1.42
CA GLY A 797 -0.43 19.28 -0.60
C GLY A 797 -1.64 18.40 -0.91
N LYS A 798 -1.41 17.15 -1.33
CA LYS A 798 -2.44 16.18 -1.71
C LYS A 798 -2.63 15.11 -0.63
N ALA A 799 -3.80 14.47 -0.66
CA ALA A 799 -4.04 13.26 0.13
C ALA A 799 -3.26 12.07 -0.44
N LEU A 800 -2.86 11.15 0.44
CA LEU A 800 -2.31 9.85 0.09
C LEU A 800 -3.43 8.80 0.08
N TYR A 801 -3.52 8.04 -1.01
CA TYR A 801 -4.44 6.93 -1.18
C TYR A 801 -3.69 5.59 -1.16
N ILE A 802 -4.25 4.61 -0.46
CA ILE A 802 -3.76 3.23 -0.45
C ILE A 802 -4.86 2.34 -1.03
N PRO A 803 -4.68 1.74 -2.22
CA PRO A 803 -5.73 0.95 -2.86
C PRO A 803 -6.02 -0.36 -2.12
N ALA A 804 -7.00 -1.11 -2.62
CA ALA A 804 -7.30 -2.44 -2.12
C ALA A 804 -6.15 -3.43 -2.40
N GLY A 805 -5.90 -4.31 -1.44
CA GLY A 805 -4.89 -5.35 -1.46
C GLY A 805 -4.01 -5.34 -0.20
N THR A 806 -3.10 -6.31 -0.11
CA THR A 806 -2.12 -6.41 0.96
C THR A 806 -0.80 -5.81 0.52
N PHE A 807 -0.26 -4.90 1.33
CA PHE A 807 1.06 -4.28 1.13
C PHE A 807 1.96 -4.69 2.29
N ASN A 808 3.17 -5.14 1.97
CA ASN A 808 4.11 -5.59 3.00
C ASN A 808 5.08 -4.47 3.36
N LEU A 809 5.23 -4.18 4.65
CA LEU A 809 6.14 -3.16 5.17
C LEU A 809 7.22 -3.85 6.02
N SER A 810 8.45 -3.87 5.52
CA SER A 810 9.61 -4.54 6.13
C SER A 810 10.17 -3.85 7.38
N SER A 811 9.66 -2.67 7.70
CA SER A 811 10.08 -1.89 8.87
C SER A 811 8.97 -0.95 9.33
N MET A 812 9.23 -0.19 10.39
CA MET A 812 8.37 0.90 10.84
C MET A 812 8.18 1.93 9.73
N TRP A 813 6.92 2.29 9.48
CA TRP A 813 6.59 3.37 8.55
C TRP A 813 6.66 4.70 9.28
N GLN A 814 7.66 5.52 8.95
CA GLN A 814 7.88 6.83 9.54
C GLN A 814 7.25 7.92 8.67
N ILE A 815 6.18 8.54 9.16
CA ILE A 815 5.48 9.62 8.48
C ILE A 815 5.97 10.97 9.03
N GLY A 816 6.98 11.51 8.34
CA GLY A 816 7.73 12.69 8.78
C GLY A 816 8.89 12.33 9.72
N SER A 817 9.61 13.35 10.20
CA SER A 817 10.70 13.18 11.18
C SER A 817 10.60 14.22 12.30
N ALA A 818 11.24 14.00 13.44
CA ALA A 818 11.26 14.98 14.53
C ALA A 818 11.85 16.34 14.10
N ASN A 819 12.81 16.34 13.16
CA ASN A 819 13.43 17.56 12.64
C ASN A 819 12.67 18.18 11.45
N SER A 820 11.74 17.44 10.85
CA SER A 820 10.93 17.88 9.71
C SER A 820 9.54 17.26 9.85
N MET A 821 8.78 17.84 10.78
CA MET A 821 7.43 17.40 11.07
C MET A 821 6.46 17.87 9.97
N ILE A 822 5.47 17.05 9.68
CA ILE A 822 4.44 17.38 8.70
C ILE A 822 3.37 18.25 9.37
N ASN A 823 2.90 19.28 8.67
CA ASN A 823 1.84 20.14 9.18
C ASN A 823 0.49 19.42 9.08
N ASN A 824 -0.14 19.39 7.90
CA ASN A 824 -1.39 18.68 7.68
C ASN A 824 -1.14 17.48 6.75
N PHE A 825 -1.82 16.37 7.02
CA PHE A 825 -1.73 15.19 6.18
C PHE A 825 -3.02 14.38 6.18
N THR A 826 -3.38 13.86 5.02
CA THR A 826 -4.56 13.00 4.86
C THR A 826 -4.14 11.69 4.21
N VAL A 827 -4.50 10.57 4.83
CA VAL A 827 -4.27 9.21 4.34
C VAL A 827 -5.59 8.46 4.35
N THR A 828 -5.94 7.84 3.24
CA THR A 828 -7.16 7.02 3.17
C THR A 828 -6.92 5.73 2.42
N GLY A 829 -7.28 4.61 3.04
CA GLY A 829 -7.30 3.31 2.38
C GLY A 829 -8.60 3.06 1.61
N ALA A 830 -8.71 1.87 1.02
CA ALA A 830 -9.92 1.42 0.32
C ALA A 830 -11.00 0.86 1.27
N GLY A 831 -10.81 0.92 2.58
CA GLY A 831 -11.63 0.29 3.62
C GLY A 831 -10.87 -0.85 4.31
N PHE A 832 -11.04 -1.04 5.62
CA PHE A 832 -10.27 -2.04 6.37
C PHE A 832 -10.51 -3.50 5.95
N TRP A 833 -11.61 -3.80 5.24
CA TRP A 833 -11.81 -5.11 4.61
C TRP A 833 -11.07 -5.28 3.26
N HIS A 834 -10.45 -4.23 2.74
CA HIS A 834 -9.88 -4.16 1.41
C HIS A 834 -8.39 -3.80 1.41
N THR A 835 -7.96 -2.83 2.21
CA THR A 835 -6.55 -2.44 2.34
C THR A 835 -5.95 -3.05 3.60
N ASN A 836 -4.94 -3.90 3.41
CA ASN A 836 -4.18 -4.53 4.49
C ASN A 836 -2.73 -4.04 4.46
N LEU A 837 -2.25 -3.50 5.58
CA LEU A 837 -0.84 -3.20 5.81
C LEU A 837 -0.25 -4.30 6.69
N GLN A 838 0.56 -5.17 6.09
CA GLN A 838 1.23 -6.26 6.79
C GLN A 838 2.66 -5.85 7.11
N PHE A 839 2.98 -5.61 8.38
CA PHE A 839 4.37 -5.43 8.79
C PHE A 839 5.05 -6.80 8.90
N THR A 840 6.21 -6.99 8.27
CA THR A 840 6.80 -8.33 8.10
C THR A 840 8.00 -8.61 9.00
N ASN A 841 8.56 -7.59 9.65
CA ASN A 841 9.74 -7.74 10.49
C ASN A 841 9.34 -8.01 11.95
N PRO A 842 9.75 -9.14 12.55
CA PRO A 842 9.33 -9.51 13.90
C PRO A 842 10.14 -8.84 15.03
N ASN A 843 11.18 -8.09 14.69
CA ASN A 843 12.09 -7.52 15.68
C ASN A 843 11.50 -6.26 16.33
N ALA A 844 12.04 -5.91 17.50
CA ALA A 844 11.77 -4.62 18.14
C ALA A 844 12.08 -3.46 17.16
N ALA A 845 11.24 -2.42 17.19
CA ALA A 845 11.20 -1.29 16.27
C ALA A 845 11.03 -1.68 14.78
N GLY A 846 10.61 -2.93 14.51
CA GLY A 846 10.47 -3.49 13.17
C GLY A 846 9.17 -3.16 12.44
N GLY A 847 8.25 -2.40 13.03
CA GLY A 847 7.01 -2.05 12.35
C GLY A 847 6.12 -1.10 13.14
N GLY A 848 4.88 -0.96 12.67
CA GLY A 848 3.96 0.08 13.13
C GLY A 848 4.19 1.41 12.42
N ILE A 849 3.39 2.41 12.77
CA ILE A 849 3.43 3.74 12.16
C ILE A 849 3.90 4.76 13.21
N SER A 850 5.06 5.36 12.98
CA SER A 850 5.54 6.52 13.76
C SER A 850 5.08 7.81 13.08
N LEU A 851 4.27 8.59 13.79
CA LEU A 851 3.71 9.84 13.29
C LEU A 851 4.54 11.03 13.77
N ARG A 852 4.90 11.94 12.87
CA ARG A 852 5.58 13.21 13.19
C ARG A 852 4.77 14.38 12.64
N ILE A 853 3.58 14.59 13.22
CA ILE A 853 2.59 15.57 12.79
C ILE A 853 2.48 16.72 13.79
N THR A 854 2.38 17.97 13.30
CA THR A 854 2.19 19.19 14.13
C THR A 854 0.81 19.82 13.95
N GLY A 855 0.26 19.78 12.73
CA GLY A 855 -1.09 20.24 12.39
C GLY A 855 -2.08 19.09 12.44
N LYS A 856 -3.00 19.00 11.47
CA LYS A 856 -4.06 18.00 11.44
C LYS A 856 -3.68 16.77 10.62
N LEU A 857 -3.72 15.60 11.25
CA LEU A 857 -3.77 14.30 10.57
C LEU A 857 -5.23 13.88 10.35
N ASP A 858 -5.51 13.31 9.20
CA ASP A 858 -6.75 12.58 8.90
C ASP A 858 -6.36 11.22 8.31
N PHE A 859 -6.51 10.15 9.09
CA PHE A 859 -6.04 8.81 8.71
C PHE A 859 -7.15 7.80 8.90
N GLY A 860 -7.47 7.02 7.86
CA GLY A 860 -8.49 5.99 8.02
C GLY A 860 -8.60 4.94 6.92
N HIS A 861 -9.56 4.04 7.13
CA HIS A 861 -9.98 3.02 6.17
C HIS A 861 -8.92 1.96 5.83
N VAL A 862 -8.15 1.51 6.83
CA VAL A 862 -7.13 0.46 6.66
C VAL A 862 -7.20 -0.59 7.76
N TYR A 863 -6.87 -1.82 7.39
CA TYR A 863 -6.50 -2.87 8.33
C TYR A 863 -4.98 -2.95 8.44
N MET A 864 -4.48 -3.25 9.65
CA MET A 864 -3.07 -3.34 9.97
C MET A 864 -2.80 -4.57 10.81
N ASN A 865 -1.78 -5.34 10.41
CA ASN A 865 -1.28 -6.50 11.13
C ASN A 865 0.22 -6.43 11.32
N SER A 866 0.71 -6.99 12.41
CA SER A 866 2.15 -7.06 12.71
C SER A 866 2.76 -8.42 12.30
N ASN A 867 4.07 -8.56 12.53
CA ASN A 867 4.73 -9.86 12.68
C ASN A 867 5.32 -10.02 14.10
N LEU A 868 4.75 -9.30 15.08
CA LEU A 868 5.21 -9.22 16.45
C LEU A 868 4.53 -10.28 17.33
N ARG A 869 5.30 -10.85 18.24
CA ARG A 869 4.84 -11.87 19.21
C ARG A 869 5.37 -11.67 20.63
N SER A 870 6.07 -10.56 20.88
CA SER A 870 6.72 -10.28 22.17
C SER A 870 6.58 -8.80 22.52
N ARG A 871 6.36 -8.50 23.80
CA ARG A 871 6.45 -7.13 24.34
C ARG A 871 7.89 -6.63 24.43
N HIS A 872 8.89 -7.49 24.21
CA HIS A 872 10.32 -7.18 24.36
C HIS A 872 10.66 -6.48 25.68
N ASN A 873 10.06 -6.93 26.79
CA ASN A 873 10.21 -6.28 28.11
C ASN A 873 9.95 -4.76 28.04
N GLN A 874 8.83 -4.36 27.43
CA GLN A 874 8.41 -2.96 27.21
C GLN A 874 9.25 -2.18 26.19
N ASN A 875 10.21 -2.83 25.51
CA ASN A 875 11.08 -2.18 24.53
C ASN A 875 10.75 -2.58 23.09
N ALA A 876 9.52 -3.03 22.80
CA ALA A 876 9.16 -3.43 21.45
C ALA A 876 9.16 -2.25 20.48
N VAL A 877 8.70 -1.05 20.92
CA VAL A 877 8.59 0.16 20.07
C VAL A 877 7.86 -0.16 18.76
N TYR A 878 6.75 -0.87 18.89
CA TYR A 878 6.07 -1.51 17.77
C TYR A 878 4.55 -1.43 17.97
N LYS A 879 4.06 -0.22 18.25
CA LYS A 879 2.64 0.07 18.35
C LYS A 879 2.06 0.26 16.95
N GLY A 880 0.75 0.01 16.79
CA GLY A 880 0.07 0.30 15.52
C GLY A 880 0.29 1.75 15.10
N PHE A 881 0.01 2.68 16.01
CA PHE A 881 0.34 4.11 15.84
C PHE A 881 1.07 4.65 17.08
N MET A 882 2.07 5.51 16.88
CA MET A 882 2.85 6.09 17.97
C MET A 882 3.41 7.48 17.65
N ASP A 883 3.94 8.13 18.69
CA ASP A 883 4.60 9.45 18.68
C ASP A 883 3.65 10.68 18.59
N ASN A 884 3.80 11.53 17.58
CA ASN A 884 3.23 12.88 17.51
C ASN A 884 2.05 12.93 16.53
N PHE A 885 0.84 12.90 17.08
CA PHE A 885 -0.41 12.80 16.29
C PHE A 885 -0.91 14.16 15.80
N GLY A 886 -0.35 15.28 16.27
CA GLY A 886 -0.78 16.63 15.89
C GLY A 886 -2.03 17.12 16.63
N ASN A 887 -2.66 18.16 16.11
CA ASN A 887 -3.79 18.87 16.72
C ASN A 887 -5.06 18.75 15.87
N ASN A 888 -6.19 18.50 16.53
CA ASN A 888 -7.50 18.26 15.89
C ASN A 888 -7.48 17.13 14.86
N SER A 889 -6.55 16.20 15.04
CA SER A 889 -6.36 15.04 14.18
C SER A 889 -7.49 14.04 14.36
N ILE A 890 -7.70 13.21 13.34
CA ILE A 890 -8.63 12.11 13.37
C ILE A 890 -7.97 10.83 12.86
N ILE A 891 -8.12 9.74 13.61
CA ILE A 891 -7.85 8.38 13.16
C ILE A 891 -9.18 7.63 13.22
N HIS A 892 -9.66 7.14 12.09
CA HIS A 892 -11.00 6.56 12.04
C HIS A 892 -11.10 5.38 11.11
N ASP A 893 -12.05 4.48 11.38
CA ASP A 893 -12.30 3.31 10.55
C ASP A 893 -11.01 2.51 10.28
N VAL A 894 -10.23 2.26 11.34
CA VAL A 894 -9.05 1.38 11.28
C VAL A 894 -9.30 0.08 12.04
N TRP A 895 -8.68 -1.00 11.58
CA TRP A 895 -8.63 -2.27 12.32
C TRP A 895 -7.17 -2.64 12.55
N VAL A 896 -6.74 -2.67 13.81
CA VAL A 896 -5.34 -2.84 14.21
C VAL A 896 -5.21 -4.03 15.16
N GLU A 897 -4.36 -4.99 14.81
CA GLU A 897 -4.12 -6.18 15.62
C GLU A 897 -2.65 -6.67 15.66
N HIS A 898 -2.34 -7.38 16.74
CA HIS A 898 -1.03 -8.02 17.02
C HIS A 898 0.14 -7.05 17.25
N PHE A 899 -0.10 -5.77 17.48
CA PHE A 899 0.97 -4.83 17.81
C PHE A 899 1.32 -4.90 19.30
N GLU A 900 2.38 -4.20 19.69
CA GLU A 900 2.68 -3.99 21.11
C GLU A 900 1.47 -3.33 21.79
N CYS A 901 1.05 -2.17 21.26
CA CYS A 901 -0.22 -1.52 21.59
C CYS A 901 -0.94 -1.20 20.30
N GLY A 902 -2.26 -1.03 20.33
CA GLY A 902 -2.96 -0.43 19.20
C GLY A 902 -2.44 0.99 18.92
N MET A 903 -2.46 1.86 19.94
CA MET A 903 -1.95 3.22 19.83
C MET A 903 -1.29 3.73 21.12
N TRP A 904 -0.13 4.38 20.98
CA TRP A 904 0.53 5.10 22.08
C TRP A 904 0.74 6.56 21.70
N VAL A 905 -0.12 7.43 22.22
CA VAL A 905 -0.12 8.87 21.88
C VAL A 905 0.76 9.60 22.88
N GLY A 906 1.94 10.03 22.44
CA GLY A 906 2.85 10.75 23.32
C GLY A 906 4.18 11.08 22.68
N ASP A 907 4.71 12.26 22.99
CA ASP A 907 5.99 12.71 22.49
C ASP A 907 7.15 12.32 23.40
N TYR A 908 8.16 11.70 22.81
CA TYR A 908 9.44 11.41 23.46
C TYR A 908 10.64 11.94 22.65
N ALA A 909 10.39 12.80 21.66
CA ALA A 909 11.42 13.34 20.79
C ALA A 909 11.79 14.81 21.08
N HIS A 910 10.96 15.56 21.82
CA HIS A 910 11.20 16.98 22.10
C HIS A 910 11.39 17.27 23.59
N THR A 911 12.03 18.40 23.91
CA THR A 911 12.19 18.92 25.27
C THR A 911 12.05 20.44 25.25
N PRO A 912 10.95 21.03 25.80
CA PRO A 912 9.82 20.31 26.39
C PRO A 912 9.06 19.47 25.37
N ALA A 913 8.48 18.36 25.84
CA ALA A 913 7.63 17.51 25.01
C ALA A 913 6.44 18.30 24.44
N ILE A 914 6.11 18.03 23.17
CA ILE A 914 4.86 18.48 22.55
C ILE A 914 3.75 17.44 22.80
N TYR A 915 2.48 17.78 22.59
CA TYR A 915 1.38 16.86 22.86
C TYR A 915 0.26 17.00 21.85
N ALA A 916 -0.48 15.90 21.65
CA ALA A 916 -1.68 15.90 20.83
C ALA A 916 -2.83 16.56 21.61
N SER A 917 -3.58 17.42 20.94
CA SER A 917 -4.78 18.04 21.50
C SER A 917 -5.95 17.97 20.52
N GLY A 918 -7.12 17.55 21.01
CA GLY A 918 -8.29 17.40 20.14
C GLY A 918 -8.23 16.20 19.18
N LEU A 919 -7.38 15.21 19.45
CA LEU A 919 -7.33 13.97 18.67
C LEU A 919 -8.66 13.21 18.82
N VAL A 920 -9.22 12.71 17.73
CA VAL A 920 -10.38 11.81 17.73
C VAL A 920 -9.96 10.46 17.15
N ILE A 921 -10.15 9.39 17.91
CA ILE A 921 -10.05 8.02 17.44
C ILE A 921 -11.47 7.46 17.41
N GLU A 922 -11.98 7.07 16.25
CA GLU A 922 -13.37 6.61 16.14
C GLU A 922 -13.64 5.46 15.16
N ASN A 923 -14.77 4.77 15.36
CA ASN A 923 -15.26 3.71 14.47
C ASN A 923 -14.24 2.60 14.19
N SER A 924 -13.36 2.32 15.16
CA SER A 924 -12.18 1.48 14.97
C SER A 924 -12.26 0.15 15.72
N ARG A 925 -11.46 -0.82 15.30
CA ARG A 925 -11.28 -2.14 15.95
C ARG A 925 -9.84 -2.25 16.43
N ILE A 926 -9.63 -2.31 17.74
CA ILE A 926 -8.31 -2.37 18.36
C ILE A 926 -8.22 -3.67 19.15
N ARG A 927 -7.64 -4.70 18.54
CA ARG A 927 -7.80 -6.08 19.01
C ARG A 927 -6.47 -6.82 19.14
N ASN A 928 -6.41 -7.81 20.04
CA ASN A 928 -5.32 -8.79 20.10
C ASN A 928 -3.91 -8.16 20.19
N ASN A 929 -3.77 -7.01 20.87
CA ASN A 929 -2.46 -6.40 21.08
C ASN A 929 -1.82 -6.93 22.37
N LEU A 930 -0.49 -6.96 22.40
CA LEU A 930 0.27 -7.56 23.50
C LEU A 930 0.23 -6.74 24.80
N ALA A 931 -0.13 -5.45 24.70
CA ALA A 931 -0.24 -4.50 25.78
C ALA A 931 -1.53 -3.67 25.63
N ASP A 932 -1.47 -2.37 25.90
CA ASP A 932 -2.61 -1.46 25.85
C ASP A 932 -3.33 -1.48 24.49
N GLY A 933 -4.65 -1.30 24.49
CA GLY A 933 -5.36 -0.97 23.26
C GLY A 933 -4.97 0.44 22.80
N ILE A 934 -5.31 1.46 23.57
CA ILE A 934 -4.94 2.87 23.32
C ILE A 934 -4.51 3.53 24.63
N ASN A 935 -3.34 4.17 24.62
CA ASN A 935 -2.86 4.97 25.75
C ASN A 935 -2.65 6.44 25.34
N PHE A 936 -3.36 7.35 26.01
CA PHE A 936 -3.10 8.79 25.94
C PHE A 936 -2.09 9.19 27.00
N SER A 937 -0.86 9.48 26.55
CA SER A 937 0.26 9.82 27.42
C SER A 937 0.85 11.20 27.12
N GLN A 938 1.88 11.58 27.90
CA GLN A 938 2.73 12.75 27.65
C GLN A 938 1.95 14.05 27.38
N GLY A 939 0.96 14.37 28.24
CA GLY A 939 0.17 15.60 28.13
C GLY A 939 -0.95 15.61 27.09
N THR A 940 -1.21 14.48 26.42
CA THR A 940 -2.34 14.34 25.49
C THR A 940 -3.64 14.82 26.15
N SER A 941 -4.34 15.74 25.49
CA SER A 941 -5.44 16.50 26.10
C SER A 941 -6.60 16.72 25.15
N ASN A 942 -7.80 16.96 25.69
CA ASN A 942 -9.05 17.17 24.93
C ASN A 942 -9.29 16.11 23.84
N SER A 943 -8.73 14.92 24.00
CA SER A 943 -8.71 13.87 22.98
C SER A 943 -9.74 12.81 23.29
N THR A 944 -10.27 12.15 22.27
CA THR A 944 -11.42 11.25 22.39
C THR A 944 -11.14 9.90 21.73
N VAL A 945 -11.49 8.81 22.42
CA VAL A 945 -11.73 7.51 21.78
C VAL A 945 -13.23 7.24 21.85
N ARG A 946 -13.87 7.00 20.70
CA ARG A 946 -15.30 6.73 20.67
C ARG A 946 -15.76 5.72 19.65
N ASN A 947 -16.92 5.10 19.90
CA ASN A 947 -17.56 4.15 18.99
C ASN A 947 -16.60 3.09 18.45
N SER A 948 -15.70 2.61 19.31
CA SER A 948 -14.66 1.67 18.93
C SER A 948 -14.82 0.36 19.70
N ASN A 949 -14.47 -0.74 19.04
CA ASN A 949 -14.41 -2.04 19.68
C ASN A 949 -12.96 -2.34 20.06
N VAL A 950 -12.74 -2.54 21.35
CA VAL A 950 -11.43 -2.81 21.95
C VAL A 950 -11.49 -4.20 22.54
N ARG A 951 -10.69 -5.15 22.06
CA ARG A 951 -10.86 -6.56 22.48
C ARG A 951 -9.53 -7.28 22.70
N ASN A 952 -9.47 -8.10 23.73
CA ASN A 952 -8.37 -9.08 23.90
C ASN A 952 -6.97 -8.44 23.94
N ASN A 953 -6.87 -7.27 24.57
CA ASN A 953 -5.61 -6.55 24.73
C ASN A 953 -4.91 -6.92 26.04
N GLY A 954 -3.58 -6.81 26.00
CA GLY A 954 -2.63 -7.32 27.00
C GLY A 954 -2.12 -6.37 28.05
N ASP A 955 -2.80 -5.25 28.21
CA ASP A 955 -2.74 -4.31 29.31
C ASP A 955 -4.05 -3.53 29.28
N ASP A 956 -4.10 -2.28 29.73
CA ASP A 956 -5.35 -1.52 29.69
C ASP A 956 -5.97 -1.41 28.29
N GLY A 957 -7.26 -1.68 28.17
CA GLY A 957 -7.98 -1.48 26.90
C GLY A 957 -7.86 -0.02 26.43
N LEU A 958 -8.26 0.91 27.30
CA LEU A 958 -8.13 2.36 27.08
C LEU A 958 -7.52 3.03 28.32
N ALA A 959 -6.42 3.75 28.16
CA ALA A 959 -5.70 4.35 29.28
C ALA A 959 -5.39 5.85 29.09
N VAL A 960 -5.37 6.59 30.19
CA VAL A 960 -4.72 7.90 30.28
C VAL A 960 -3.57 7.80 31.29
N TRP A 961 -2.34 7.88 30.78
CA TRP A 961 -1.13 7.99 31.60
C TRP A 961 -0.48 9.36 31.46
N PRO A 962 -0.73 10.33 32.37
CA PRO A 962 -0.12 11.66 32.36
C PRO A 962 1.37 11.65 32.80
N SER A 963 2.20 10.91 32.07
CA SER A 963 3.66 10.97 32.18
C SER A 963 4.14 12.39 31.91
N ASN A 964 5.16 12.83 32.65
CA ASN A 964 5.78 14.15 32.54
C ASN A 964 7.21 14.07 31.98
N THR A 965 7.55 12.97 31.30
CA THR A 965 8.88 12.76 30.74
C THR A 965 9.18 13.89 29.74
N PHE A 966 10.42 14.37 29.73
CA PHE A 966 10.83 15.54 28.94
C PHE A 966 9.98 16.81 29.18
N GLY A 967 9.37 16.95 30.37
CA GLY A 967 8.60 18.14 30.73
C GLY A 967 7.23 18.22 30.08
N ALA A 968 6.65 17.09 29.69
CA ALA A 968 5.26 17.04 29.24
C ALA A 968 4.29 17.57 30.32
N PRO A 969 3.26 18.34 29.95
CA PRO A 969 2.26 18.82 30.90
C PRO A 969 1.31 17.71 31.35
N ASP A 970 0.46 17.99 32.35
CA ASP A 970 -0.63 17.12 32.75
C ASP A 970 -1.60 16.91 31.57
N GLY A 971 -1.96 15.65 31.29
CA GLY A 971 -3.05 15.36 30.36
C GLY A 971 -4.39 15.77 30.97
N VAL A 972 -5.25 16.47 30.21
CA VAL A 972 -6.54 16.96 30.71
C VAL A 972 -7.69 16.76 29.72
N ASN A 973 -8.91 16.62 30.23
CA ASN A 973 -10.16 16.61 29.46
C ASN A 973 -10.28 15.53 28.36
N ASN A 974 -9.53 14.44 28.46
CA ASN A 974 -9.69 13.30 27.57
C ASN A 974 -11.00 12.55 27.82
N THR A 975 -11.54 11.96 26.75
CA THR A 975 -12.86 11.33 26.74
C THR A 975 -12.82 9.92 26.14
N PHE A 976 -13.38 8.92 26.83
CA PHE A 976 -13.59 7.58 26.30
C PHE A 976 -15.09 7.27 26.29
N SER A 977 -15.76 7.36 25.14
CA SER A 977 -17.22 7.24 25.08
C SER A 977 -17.75 6.25 24.05
N TYR A 978 -18.85 5.55 24.35
CA TYR A 978 -19.50 4.62 23.41
C TYR A 978 -18.57 3.50 22.92
N ASN A 979 -17.68 3.00 23.78
CA ASN A 979 -16.78 1.91 23.41
C ASN A 979 -17.28 0.57 23.94
N THR A 980 -17.10 -0.48 23.15
CA THR A 980 -17.29 -1.87 23.60
C THR A 980 -15.91 -2.48 23.87
N ILE A 981 -15.64 -2.81 25.13
CA ILE A 981 -14.33 -3.26 25.62
C ILE A 981 -14.48 -4.68 26.17
N GLU A 982 -13.85 -5.67 25.55
CA GLU A 982 -14.16 -7.08 25.81
C GLU A 982 -12.89 -7.92 25.98
N ASN A 983 -12.95 -8.97 26.79
CA ASN A 983 -11.91 -10.01 26.85
C ASN A 983 -10.51 -9.49 27.21
N ASN A 984 -10.42 -8.36 27.91
CA ASN A 984 -9.14 -7.78 28.30
C ASN A 984 -8.41 -8.74 29.26
N TRP A 985 -7.20 -9.19 28.95
CA TRP A 985 -6.59 -10.33 29.65
C TRP A 985 -5.53 -9.96 30.69
N ARG A 986 -5.28 -8.66 30.87
CA ARG A 986 -4.45 -8.07 31.93
C ARG A 986 -5.03 -6.71 32.29
N ALA A 987 -4.84 -6.22 33.53
CA ALA A 987 -5.09 -4.81 33.89
C ALA A 987 -6.58 -4.37 33.76
N GLY A 988 -6.87 -3.18 33.23
CA GLY A 988 -8.22 -2.60 33.22
C GLY A 988 -8.87 -2.56 31.82
N GLY A 989 -10.19 -2.61 31.73
CA GLY A 989 -10.88 -2.21 30.48
C GLY A 989 -10.64 -0.72 30.18
N ILE A 990 -10.88 0.14 31.18
CA ILE A 990 -10.54 1.57 31.16
C ILE A 990 -9.67 1.91 32.36
N ALA A 991 -8.57 2.64 32.14
CA ALA A 991 -7.68 3.10 33.20
C ALA A 991 -7.39 4.61 33.14
N ILE A 992 -7.36 5.25 34.31
CA ILE A 992 -6.91 6.65 34.46
C ILE A 992 -5.92 6.73 35.61
N PHE A 993 -4.71 7.24 35.34
CA PHE A 993 -3.60 7.26 36.31
C PHE A 993 -3.31 8.63 36.92
N GLY A 994 -4.06 9.66 36.52
CA GLY A 994 -3.93 11.01 37.03
C GLY A 994 -4.56 12.02 36.07
N GLY A 995 -4.10 13.27 36.14
CA GLY A 995 -4.61 14.35 35.30
C GLY A 995 -5.91 14.93 35.85
N SER A 996 -6.68 15.58 34.97
CA SER A 996 -7.88 16.33 35.37
C SER A 996 -8.95 16.36 34.28
N GLY A 997 -10.22 16.37 34.67
CA GLY A 997 -11.33 16.65 33.76
C GLY A 997 -11.70 15.50 32.81
N HIS A 998 -11.11 14.30 33.00
CA HIS A 998 -11.36 13.16 32.13
C HIS A 998 -12.79 12.64 32.26
N LYS A 999 -13.32 12.10 31.17
CA LYS A 999 -14.64 11.48 31.13
C LYS A 999 -14.58 10.10 30.47
N ALA A 1000 -15.30 9.13 31.01
CA ALA A 1000 -15.60 7.89 30.31
C ALA A 1000 -17.09 7.54 30.44
N ASP A 1001 -17.85 7.62 29.34
CA ASP A 1001 -19.31 7.51 29.37
C ASP A 1001 -19.91 6.63 28.27
N HIS A 1002 -21.07 6.02 28.53
CA HIS A 1002 -21.77 5.17 27.55
C HIS A 1002 -20.96 3.94 27.11
N ASN A 1003 -20.08 3.40 27.96
CA ASN A 1003 -19.24 2.24 27.60
C ASN A 1003 -19.90 0.90 27.97
N TYR A 1004 -19.46 -0.17 27.31
CA TYR A 1004 -19.86 -1.54 27.58
C TYR A 1004 -18.60 -2.39 27.78
N ILE A 1005 -18.36 -2.87 29.00
CA ILE A 1005 -17.13 -3.57 29.40
C ILE A 1005 -17.48 -4.99 29.84
N ILE A 1006 -16.83 -6.00 29.29
CA ILE A 1006 -17.22 -7.40 29.51
C ILE A 1006 -16.03 -8.38 29.53
N ASP A 1007 -16.11 -9.40 30.39
CA ASP A 1007 -15.21 -10.57 30.44
C ASP A 1007 -13.72 -10.21 30.62
N THR A 1008 -13.38 -9.40 31.62
CA THR A 1008 -11.97 -9.10 31.92
C THR A 1008 -11.31 -10.26 32.66
N VAL A 1009 -10.07 -10.62 32.32
CA VAL A 1009 -9.29 -11.64 33.03
C VAL A 1009 -8.13 -10.99 33.76
N GLY A 1010 -7.90 -11.39 35.02
CA GLY A 1010 -6.75 -10.92 35.79
C GLY A 1010 -6.77 -9.41 36.12
N GLY A 1011 -7.94 -8.76 36.08
CA GLY A 1011 -8.03 -7.34 36.39
C GLY A 1011 -9.46 -6.80 36.51
N SER A 1012 -9.71 -5.58 36.02
CA SER A 1012 -10.91 -4.79 36.32
C SER A 1012 -11.60 -4.27 35.07
N GLY A 1013 -12.89 -3.93 35.18
CA GLY A 1013 -13.57 -3.18 34.13
C GLY A 1013 -13.06 -1.74 34.08
N ILE A 1014 -13.02 -1.06 35.23
CA ILE A 1014 -12.46 0.28 35.39
C ILE A 1014 -11.40 0.25 36.49
N ARG A 1015 -10.23 0.86 36.24
CA ARG A 1015 -9.21 1.05 37.29
C ARG A 1015 -8.68 2.49 37.35
N LEU A 1016 -8.39 2.96 38.56
CA LEU A 1016 -7.62 4.18 38.78
C LEU A 1016 -6.51 3.87 39.79
N ASN A 1017 -5.29 4.33 39.51
CA ASN A 1017 -4.20 4.21 40.48
C ASN A 1017 -3.22 5.39 40.44
N THR A 1018 -2.36 5.46 41.46
CA THR A 1018 -1.25 6.43 41.55
C THR A 1018 0.10 5.72 41.59
N THR A 1019 0.23 4.61 40.86
CA THR A 1019 1.44 3.77 40.86
C THR A 1019 2.54 4.35 39.96
N PHE A 1020 2.16 4.89 38.81
CA PHE A 1020 3.11 5.32 37.77
C PHE A 1020 3.68 6.71 38.04
N SER A 1021 4.89 6.97 37.53
CA SER A 1021 5.46 8.32 37.54
C SER A 1021 4.64 9.29 36.68
N GLY A 1022 4.65 10.57 37.03
CA GLY A 1022 3.91 11.60 36.33
C GLY A 1022 2.98 12.37 37.26
N ALA A 1023 2.04 13.11 36.69
CA ALA A 1023 1.04 13.80 37.47
C ALA A 1023 -0.07 12.85 37.93
N HIS A 1024 -0.46 12.90 39.20
CA HIS A 1024 -1.60 12.15 39.73
C HIS A 1024 -2.86 13.01 39.75
N PHE A 1025 -3.74 12.81 40.73
CA PHE A 1025 -5.04 13.50 40.82
C PHE A 1025 -4.99 14.80 41.62
N ASN A 1026 -3.80 15.32 41.95
CA ASN A 1026 -3.68 16.41 42.91
C ASN A 1026 -4.41 17.68 42.48
N ASN A 1027 -4.39 17.98 41.19
CA ASN A 1027 -5.06 19.13 40.57
C ASN A 1027 -6.38 18.74 39.87
N ASN A 1028 -6.88 17.51 40.07
CA ASN A 1028 -8.08 17.04 39.40
C ASN A 1028 -9.30 17.89 39.80
N THR A 1029 -9.93 18.54 38.84
CA THR A 1029 -11.17 19.30 39.02
C THR A 1029 -12.41 18.43 39.03
N GLY A 1030 -12.33 17.21 38.50
CA GLY A 1030 -13.42 16.25 38.42
C GLY A 1030 -13.19 15.25 37.30
N ILE A 1031 -13.20 13.96 37.63
CA ILE A 1031 -13.26 12.87 36.65
C ILE A 1031 -14.66 12.24 36.72
N LEU A 1032 -15.24 11.97 35.56
CA LEU A 1032 -16.59 11.42 35.44
C LEU A 1032 -16.58 10.07 34.72
N PHE A 1033 -17.11 9.04 35.37
CA PHE A 1033 -17.53 7.81 34.73
C PHE A 1033 -19.06 7.77 34.71
N SER A 1034 -19.69 7.58 33.55
CA SER A 1034 -21.15 7.51 33.50
C SER A 1034 -21.72 6.50 32.51
N ASP A 1035 -22.99 6.14 32.72
CA ASP A 1035 -23.80 5.41 31.76
C ASP A 1035 -23.11 4.15 31.22
N THR A 1036 -22.47 3.37 32.09
CA THR A 1036 -21.60 2.26 31.69
C THR A 1036 -22.12 0.93 32.24
N THR A 1037 -22.05 -0.11 31.43
CA THR A 1037 -22.33 -1.50 31.86
C THR A 1037 -21.01 -2.26 31.98
N ILE A 1038 -20.84 -2.98 33.09
CA ILE A 1038 -19.70 -3.85 33.37
C ILE A 1038 -20.22 -5.26 33.67
N ILE A 1039 -19.75 -6.28 32.95
CA ILE A 1039 -20.22 -7.67 33.08
C ILE A 1039 -19.01 -8.60 33.24
N ASN A 1040 -19.11 -9.59 34.15
CA ASN A 1040 -18.11 -10.65 34.31
C ASN A 1040 -16.67 -10.13 34.58
N SER A 1041 -16.54 -8.90 35.08
CA SER A 1041 -15.26 -8.26 35.37
C SER A 1041 -14.87 -8.36 36.85
N GLY A 1042 -13.67 -7.88 37.17
CA GLY A 1042 -13.02 -8.11 38.47
C GLY A 1042 -12.17 -9.38 38.43
N THR A 1043 -11.43 -9.68 39.49
CA THR A 1043 -10.67 -10.93 39.60
C THR A 1043 -10.31 -11.23 41.05
N SER A 1044 -10.06 -12.50 41.37
CA SER A 1044 -9.36 -12.90 42.60
C SER A 1044 -7.86 -13.13 42.40
N GLN A 1045 -7.38 -13.05 41.15
CA GLN A 1045 -6.00 -13.38 40.80
C GLN A 1045 -5.50 -12.45 39.68
N ASP A 1046 -5.07 -11.24 40.02
CA ASP A 1046 -4.23 -10.43 39.14
C ASP A 1046 -2.81 -11.05 38.99
N LEU A 1047 -1.90 -10.39 38.26
CA LEU A 1047 -0.52 -10.86 38.09
C LEU A 1047 0.29 -10.86 39.41
N TYR A 1048 -0.23 -10.24 40.46
CA TYR A 1048 0.34 -10.23 41.81
C TYR A 1048 -0.41 -11.18 42.76
N ASN A 1049 -1.25 -12.07 42.22
CA ASN A 1049 -2.10 -13.01 42.95
C ASN A 1049 -3.00 -12.32 43.99
N GLY A 1050 -3.52 -11.13 43.66
CA GLY A 1050 -4.46 -10.39 44.49
C GLY A 1050 -5.81 -10.16 43.82
N GLU A 1051 -6.81 -9.91 44.66
CA GLU A 1051 -8.13 -9.50 44.22
C GLU A 1051 -8.17 -8.07 43.64
N ARG A 1052 -9.00 -7.87 42.62
CA ARG A 1052 -9.37 -6.58 42.05
C ARG A 1052 -10.87 -6.50 41.84
N GLY A 1053 -11.44 -5.34 42.16
CA GLY A 1053 -12.86 -5.10 41.94
C GLY A 1053 -13.20 -4.96 40.46
N ALA A 1054 -14.48 -5.12 40.11
CA ALA A 1054 -14.96 -4.74 38.77
C ALA A 1054 -14.69 -3.24 38.49
N ILE A 1055 -14.79 -2.41 39.54
CA ILE A 1055 -14.18 -1.08 39.64
C ILE A 1055 -13.11 -1.14 40.74
N ASP A 1056 -11.85 -0.83 40.42
CA ASP A 1056 -10.72 -0.82 41.36
C ASP A 1056 -10.12 0.58 41.48
N LEU A 1057 -10.08 1.13 42.71
CA LEU A 1057 -9.43 2.40 43.02
C LEU A 1057 -8.26 2.16 43.96
N GLU A 1058 -7.05 2.35 43.45
CA GLU A 1058 -5.81 2.07 44.16
C GLU A 1058 -5.03 3.36 44.46
N ALA A 1059 -5.17 3.90 45.68
CA ALA A 1059 -4.40 5.07 46.10
C ALA A 1059 -2.98 4.65 46.52
N SER A 1060 -2.15 4.23 45.56
CA SER A 1060 -0.85 3.60 45.79
C SER A 1060 0.11 4.51 46.55
N GLN A 1061 0.34 5.73 46.06
CA GLN A 1061 1.30 6.70 46.63
C GLN A 1061 0.59 8.02 46.99
N ASP A 1062 -0.12 8.60 46.02
CA ASP A 1062 -0.90 9.83 46.17
C ASP A 1062 -2.40 9.56 46.29
N PRO A 1063 -3.17 10.51 46.83
CA PRO A 1063 -4.62 10.37 46.95
C PRO A 1063 -5.33 10.37 45.60
N ILE A 1064 -6.36 9.52 45.49
CA ILE A 1064 -7.37 9.62 44.43
C ILE A 1064 -8.44 10.60 44.91
N LYS A 1065 -8.70 11.66 44.14
CA LYS A 1065 -9.65 12.71 44.53
C LYS A 1065 -10.55 13.17 43.38
N ASN A 1066 -11.75 13.64 43.73
CA ASN A 1066 -12.72 14.25 42.81
C ASN A 1066 -13.13 13.32 41.67
N VAL A 1067 -13.67 12.15 42.01
CA VAL A 1067 -14.13 11.15 41.03
C VAL A 1067 -15.60 10.87 41.25
N THR A 1068 -16.39 10.97 40.18
CA THR A 1068 -17.82 10.66 40.20
C THR A 1068 -18.12 9.51 39.25
N PHE A 1069 -18.85 8.52 39.75
CA PHE A 1069 -19.46 7.44 38.99
C PHE A 1069 -20.98 7.66 38.98
N THR A 1070 -21.64 7.58 37.83
CA THR A 1070 -23.11 7.80 37.75
C THR A 1070 -23.77 6.89 36.72
N ASN A 1071 -24.88 6.23 37.07
CA ASN A 1071 -25.60 5.30 36.18
C ASN A 1071 -24.70 4.14 35.71
N ILE A 1072 -24.12 3.41 36.66
CA ILE A 1072 -23.26 2.26 36.38
C ILE A 1072 -23.98 0.97 36.75
N ASP A 1073 -24.06 0.04 35.80
CA ASP A 1073 -24.60 -1.29 36.04
C ASP A 1073 -23.46 -2.31 36.07
N ILE A 1074 -23.31 -3.02 37.19
CA ILE A 1074 -22.27 -4.01 37.43
C ILE A 1074 -22.94 -5.37 37.63
N PHE A 1075 -22.65 -6.30 36.71
CA PHE A 1075 -23.25 -7.62 36.67
C PHE A 1075 -22.21 -8.73 36.79
N ASN A 1076 -22.55 -9.77 37.55
CA ASN A 1076 -21.81 -11.03 37.59
C ASN A 1076 -20.32 -10.88 37.89
N THR A 1077 -19.97 -10.03 38.85
CA THR A 1077 -18.58 -9.79 39.21
C THR A 1077 -17.89 -11.06 39.72
N GLN A 1078 -16.65 -11.28 39.30
CA GLN A 1078 -15.84 -12.43 39.73
C GLN A 1078 -15.64 -12.42 41.25
N ARG A 1079 -15.13 -11.29 41.77
CA ARG A 1079 -14.82 -11.08 43.20
C ARG A 1079 -15.67 -9.94 43.79
N ASP A 1080 -15.10 -8.78 44.10
CA ASP A 1080 -15.81 -7.62 44.64
C ASP A 1080 -16.27 -6.65 43.54
N ALA A 1081 -17.46 -6.06 43.64
CA ALA A 1081 -17.92 -5.13 42.60
C ALA A 1081 -17.14 -3.81 42.60
N ILE A 1082 -16.97 -3.19 43.76
CA ILE A 1082 -16.20 -1.95 43.93
C ILE A 1082 -15.16 -2.15 45.02
N GLN A 1083 -13.89 -1.96 44.66
CA GLN A 1083 -12.74 -2.15 45.54
C GLN A 1083 -11.97 -0.83 45.71
N LEU A 1084 -11.66 -0.46 46.96
CA LEU A 1084 -10.81 0.70 47.29
C LEU A 1084 -9.71 0.32 48.26
N GLY A 1085 -8.47 0.73 47.98
CA GLY A 1085 -7.39 0.43 48.91
C GLY A 1085 -6.08 1.18 48.71
N TYR A 1086 -5.04 0.69 49.37
CA TYR A 1086 -3.76 1.37 49.60
C TYR A 1086 -3.88 2.65 50.44
N GLY A 1087 -2.73 3.26 50.75
CA GLY A 1087 -2.58 4.24 51.82
C GLY A 1087 -2.65 5.71 51.42
N GLY A 1088 -2.64 6.05 50.13
CA GLY A 1088 -2.56 7.43 49.61
C GLY A 1088 -3.79 8.28 49.94
N GLY A 1089 -4.95 7.65 50.11
CA GLY A 1089 -6.19 8.27 50.58
C GLY A 1089 -7.24 8.53 49.50
N PHE A 1090 -8.50 8.63 49.93
CA PHE A 1090 -9.66 8.87 49.05
C PHE A 1090 -10.43 10.11 49.50
N SER A 1091 -10.70 11.02 48.57
CA SER A 1091 -11.40 12.29 48.85
C SER A 1091 -12.40 12.63 47.76
N ASN A 1092 -13.64 12.97 48.14
CA ASN A 1092 -14.70 13.34 47.20
C ASN A 1092 -14.90 12.27 46.10
N ILE A 1093 -15.06 11.02 46.54
CA ILE A 1093 -15.41 9.89 45.69
C ILE A 1093 -16.92 9.68 45.80
N VAL A 1094 -17.63 9.83 44.69
CA VAL A 1094 -19.09 9.82 44.65
C VAL A 1094 -19.58 8.78 43.66
N PHE A 1095 -20.56 7.99 44.08
CA PHE A 1095 -21.24 6.98 43.28
C PHE A 1095 -22.74 7.27 43.30
N ASN A 1096 -23.35 7.50 42.13
CA ASN A 1096 -24.77 7.79 42.00
C ASN A 1096 -25.45 6.76 41.11
N ASN A 1097 -26.62 6.27 41.49
CA ASN A 1097 -27.43 5.36 40.67
C ASN A 1097 -26.62 4.14 40.21
N ILE A 1098 -26.12 3.37 41.18
CA ILE A 1098 -25.32 2.18 40.89
C ILE A 1098 -26.19 0.95 41.09
N ILE A 1099 -26.18 0.06 40.11
CA ILE A 1099 -26.80 -1.27 40.22
C ILE A 1099 -25.69 -2.31 40.29
N ILE A 1100 -25.71 -3.13 41.34
CA ILE A 1100 -24.82 -4.28 41.50
C ILE A 1100 -25.68 -5.53 41.60
N ASN A 1101 -25.46 -6.48 40.71
CA ASN A 1101 -26.18 -7.75 40.72
C ASN A 1101 -25.23 -8.92 40.43
N GLY A 1102 -24.93 -9.71 41.47
CA GLY A 1102 -24.00 -10.83 41.39
C GLY A 1102 -22.57 -10.43 41.71
N THR A 1103 -22.02 -10.94 42.82
CA THR A 1103 -20.60 -10.81 43.19
C THR A 1103 -20.07 -12.15 43.70
N GLY A 1104 -18.74 -12.31 43.75
CA GLY A 1104 -18.09 -13.51 44.28
C GLY A 1104 -18.42 -14.79 43.49
N LEU A 1105 -18.65 -14.67 42.17
CA LEU A 1105 -18.98 -15.80 41.30
C LEU A 1105 -17.80 -16.76 41.08
N ASP A 1106 -16.57 -16.32 41.32
CA ASP A 1106 -15.38 -17.20 41.31
C ASP A 1106 -15.33 -18.14 42.54
N GLY A 1107 -16.13 -17.88 43.57
CA GLY A 1107 -16.17 -18.66 44.81
C GLY A 1107 -14.90 -18.59 45.67
N VAL A 1108 -13.93 -17.75 45.31
CA VAL A 1108 -12.65 -17.63 46.00
C VAL A 1108 -12.84 -16.88 47.32
N THR A 1109 -12.21 -17.40 48.39
CA THR A 1109 -12.24 -16.77 49.72
C THR A 1109 -10.90 -16.24 50.19
N THR A 1110 -9.79 -16.71 49.61
CA THR A 1110 -8.45 -16.20 49.96
C THR A 1110 -8.33 -14.75 49.51
N SER A 1111 -7.61 -13.96 50.30
CA SER A 1111 -7.45 -12.51 50.11
C SER A 1111 -5.99 -12.15 50.26
N ARG A 1112 -5.48 -11.31 49.36
CA ARG A 1112 -4.12 -10.77 49.44
C ARG A 1112 -4.05 -9.66 50.48
N PHE A 1113 -5.10 -8.85 50.60
CA PHE A 1113 -5.04 -7.59 51.35
C PHE A 1113 -5.74 -7.63 52.71
N SER A 1114 -6.61 -8.62 52.95
CA SER A 1114 -7.47 -8.69 54.13
C SER A 1114 -7.65 -10.11 54.65
N GLY A 1115 -8.56 -10.32 55.61
CA GLY A 1115 -9.00 -11.65 56.01
C GLY A 1115 -9.76 -12.37 54.89
N ALA A 1116 -9.92 -13.69 55.03
CA ALA A 1116 -10.68 -14.47 54.06
C ALA A 1116 -12.15 -14.00 53.99
N HIS A 1117 -12.65 -13.77 52.78
CA HIS A 1117 -14.01 -13.28 52.55
C HIS A 1117 -14.47 -13.68 51.13
N LYS A 1118 -15.78 -13.87 50.97
CA LYS A 1118 -16.39 -13.95 49.63
C LYS A 1118 -16.57 -12.56 49.04
N GLY A 1119 -16.70 -12.45 47.72
CA GLY A 1119 -16.90 -11.16 47.04
C GLY A 1119 -18.11 -10.35 47.54
N ALA A 1120 -17.86 -9.10 47.88
CA ALA A 1120 -18.79 -8.11 48.39
C ALA A 1120 -19.23 -7.11 47.30
N ALA A 1121 -20.27 -6.33 47.59
CA ALA A 1121 -20.66 -5.19 46.76
C ALA A 1121 -19.63 -4.05 46.85
N ILE A 1122 -19.16 -3.77 48.07
CA ILE A 1122 -18.14 -2.75 48.33
C ILE A 1122 -17.10 -3.36 49.27
N TYR A 1123 -15.84 -3.30 48.87
CA TYR A 1123 -14.70 -3.78 49.63
C TYR A 1123 -13.67 -2.68 49.82
N THR A 1124 -13.17 -2.51 51.06
CA THR A 1124 -12.00 -1.69 51.32
C THR A 1124 -10.94 -2.44 52.14
N TYR A 1125 -9.69 -2.28 51.74
CA TYR A 1125 -8.49 -2.72 52.48
C TYR A 1125 -7.63 -1.53 52.92
N THR A 1126 -8.29 -0.41 53.20
CA THR A 1126 -7.71 0.78 53.79
C THR A 1126 -8.72 1.48 54.68
N GLY A 1127 -8.24 2.11 55.76
CA GLY A 1127 -9.03 3.01 56.58
C GLY A 1127 -8.91 4.49 56.16
N ASN A 1128 -8.09 4.82 55.16
CA ASN A 1128 -7.78 6.21 54.81
C ASN A 1128 -8.66 6.71 53.67
N GLY A 1129 -9.76 7.41 54.00
CA GLY A 1129 -10.56 8.15 53.03
C GLY A 1129 -12.05 7.93 53.17
N SER A 1130 -12.81 8.39 52.19
CA SER A 1130 -14.27 8.27 52.17
C SER A 1130 -14.85 8.09 50.77
N ALA A 1131 -16.03 7.50 50.71
CA ALA A 1131 -16.85 7.42 49.51
C ALA A 1131 -18.34 7.57 49.87
N THR A 1132 -19.09 8.24 48.99
CA THR A 1132 -20.53 8.46 49.14
C THR A 1132 -21.30 7.77 48.01
N PHE A 1133 -22.28 6.96 48.38
CA PHE A 1133 -23.18 6.27 47.47
C PHE A 1133 -24.59 6.85 47.60
N ASN A 1134 -25.16 7.29 46.49
CA ASN A 1134 -26.54 7.75 46.40
C ASN A 1134 -27.31 6.79 45.49
N ASN A 1135 -28.45 6.28 45.97
CA ASN A 1135 -29.30 5.36 45.19
C ASN A 1135 -28.53 4.10 44.70
N LEU A 1136 -27.87 3.41 45.63
CA LEU A 1136 -27.23 2.11 45.38
C LEU A 1136 -28.27 0.98 45.48
N THR A 1137 -28.37 0.15 44.44
CA THR A 1137 -29.15 -1.08 44.44
C THR A 1137 -28.22 -2.28 44.39
N THR A 1138 -28.37 -3.22 45.33
CA THR A 1138 -27.59 -4.46 45.36
C THR A 1138 -28.49 -5.69 45.32
N SER A 1139 -28.03 -6.76 44.67
CA SER A 1139 -28.70 -8.06 44.64
C SER A 1139 -27.68 -9.18 44.40
N ASN A 1140 -27.99 -10.39 44.89
CA ASN A 1140 -27.15 -11.59 44.70
C ASN A 1140 -25.67 -11.41 45.12
N ILE A 1141 -25.43 -10.78 46.28
CA ILE A 1141 -24.09 -10.52 46.80
C ILE A 1141 -23.60 -11.73 47.60
N ALA A 1142 -22.40 -12.24 47.31
CA ALA A 1142 -21.86 -13.44 47.97
C ALA A 1142 -21.41 -13.19 49.42
N TYR A 1143 -20.93 -11.98 49.73
CA TYR A 1143 -20.65 -11.56 51.10
C TYR A 1143 -21.94 -11.18 51.84
N LEU A 1144 -22.23 -11.85 52.96
CA LEU A 1144 -23.52 -11.75 53.65
C LEU A 1144 -23.85 -10.34 54.16
N ASP A 1145 -22.85 -9.60 54.63
CA ASP A 1145 -23.06 -8.24 55.17
C ASP A 1145 -23.07 -7.16 54.06
N LEU A 1146 -23.08 -7.59 52.78
CA LEU A 1146 -23.02 -6.78 51.56
C LEU A 1146 -21.71 -6.01 51.36
N TYR A 1147 -21.10 -5.49 52.42
CA TYR A 1147 -19.93 -4.63 52.39
C TYR A 1147 -18.85 -5.16 53.34
N TYR A 1148 -17.60 -5.20 52.88
CA TYR A 1148 -16.46 -5.55 53.70
C TYR A 1148 -15.51 -4.35 53.82
N ILE A 1149 -15.68 -3.56 54.90
CA ILE A 1149 -15.06 -2.24 55.03
C ILE A 1149 -14.01 -2.25 56.14
N GLN A 1150 -12.78 -1.89 55.81
CA GLN A 1150 -11.73 -1.73 56.80
C GLN A 1150 -12.01 -0.54 57.73
N SER A 1151 -11.81 -0.77 59.03
CA SER A 1151 -12.03 0.22 60.08
C SER A 1151 -11.30 1.54 59.77
N GLY A 1152 -12.03 2.65 59.91
CA GLY A 1152 -11.55 4.01 59.65
C GLY A 1152 -12.07 4.60 58.34
N PHE A 1153 -12.45 3.77 57.36
CA PHE A 1153 -12.96 4.26 56.08
C PHE A 1153 -14.36 4.86 56.22
N GLY A 1154 -14.55 6.08 55.75
CA GLY A 1154 -15.83 6.79 55.79
C GLY A 1154 -16.74 6.38 54.64
N LEU A 1155 -17.52 5.32 54.80
CA LEU A 1155 -18.54 4.91 53.83
C LEU A 1155 -19.91 5.55 54.16
N THR A 1156 -20.45 6.33 53.23
CA THR A 1156 -21.82 6.87 53.31
C THR A 1156 -22.69 6.24 52.23
N ILE A 1157 -23.87 5.72 52.59
CA ILE A 1157 -24.87 5.20 51.64
C ILE A 1157 -26.21 5.86 51.99
N GLN A 1158 -26.84 6.53 51.02
CA GLN A 1158 -28.08 7.30 51.23
C GLN A 1158 -29.05 7.28 50.05
#